data_AF-A0A351HCZ8-F1
#
_entry.id   AF-A0A351HCZ8-F1
#
_cell.length_a   1.000
_cell.length_b   1.000
_cell.length_c   1.000
_cell.angle_alpha   90.00
_cell.angle_beta   90.00
_cell.angle_gamma   90.00
#
_symmetry.space_group_name_H-M   'P 1'
#
loop_
_entity.id
_entity.type
_entity.pdbx_description
1 polymer ?
#
loop_
_entity_poly.entity_id
_entity_poly.type
_entity_poly.pdbx_seq_one_letter_code
_entity_poly.pdbx_strand_id
1 'polypeptide(L)'
;MPKPASKATSLLDNMTRSTLLRSLWRSRLGDLREQSLIRQGKGWFHISGMGHEALAAIALQMEPEDYAFPYYRDRAFCIQRGLSDFDLALAFYAKRESSSGGRQLTGHFSDRSLNIWSHPSPVGAHLLPACGAAWGMQLDGKKNVVYASLGEASTRQGDFFEAVCFAKERMLPVVFVVEDNRIAISTSTTNTNPIALGVLNEEEWCRVDGSDIEAVAAAGKKAIEHARAGRGPAFIWCDVERFSNHSSADDQRMYRAAEELESIHLRDPIAVYQQSMIEDGLLTTEGAKELEEEIREEVRAAYQQASTMQDPLAEECALHLTGDPSTPGNMPAIGLGDSCRMLDAVNKTFHNVLDTMPDVVFFGEDIADPKGGVFNLTKGLSTKDPSRTVNSPLAESTIMGVSVGLASYGKRPCFEIQFVDFIYPGWNQLVSNMATLRWRSFGQWKCPLVIYAPCGGYLPGGALWHSQAGEASFARVPGIRVAVPSTPADAAGLFWTALHGQDPTIILLPKHLMWAEQPVTDVTPVPLGRARIVREGSLLTLVTWGNCIELVEESLEAMDAELDIELIDLRSIQPWDKEAIACSIQKTGRLLIVQEDNISASVGQMIVAEMCGRHNVLQNLKSPPIIVSKEDVHVGFNPIYEYAALPDRERIAAAIDRLLASTLQSALEKETAYFPSVSNTVHAATMIAPEESAPSAATKMITVPILGEGIRVARVVSILKQSGETVRADDPLCEVETDKAVFPIECDEDGVLGEWQIAQDDEVKVGQDLIALMMSGAAPRPVMPTSPETPDAIKRTGGLSQEALKQLQGIVPATIDMTCRWETVRDARLRSKKTPGGTLSTATMTAWAVLQAMKKHERFASVVRGNELVYDPDRLDLGVAVALPGDALETAVVKNAQKLDWESFQDVFNEALRSTRRGEVESKNRVSLTISSMGAYNVRSAIPIVVPPSIATLFIGAPYQLPDPKSENGGTMEVASLVLTFDHRWINGVGAAAFLSDVRKGIERFDLT
;
A
#
# COMPACT_ATOMS: atom_id res chain seq x y z
N MET A 1 -28.39 15.73 36.21
CA MET A 1 -28.38 16.53 37.47
C MET A 1 -26.96 17.05 37.66
N PRO A 2 -26.72 18.35 37.89
CA PRO A 2 -25.38 18.85 38.15
C PRO A 2 -24.93 18.39 39.54
N LYS A 3 -23.75 17.74 39.62
CA LYS A 3 -23.07 17.43 40.88
C LYS A 3 -22.69 18.76 41.58
N PRO A 4 -22.79 18.86 42.91
CA PRO A 4 -22.30 20.03 43.62
C PRO A 4 -20.77 20.10 43.53
N ALA A 5 -20.26 21.26 43.13
CA ALA A 5 -18.84 21.56 43.05
C ALA A 5 -18.20 21.59 44.44
N SER A 6 -17.61 20.47 44.88
CA SER A 6 -16.50 20.54 45.83
C SER A 6 -15.28 21.01 45.03
N LYS A 7 -14.66 22.12 45.43
CA LYS A 7 -13.33 22.52 44.94
C LYS A 7 -12.33 21.42 45.27
N ALA A 8 -12.22 20.42 44.40
CA ALA A 8 -11.11 19.48 44.43
C ALA A 8 -9.87 20.29 44.05
N THR A 9 -8.89 20.34 44.95
CA THR A 9 -7.60 20.96 44.67
C THR A 9 -6.92 20.14 43.58
N SER A 10 -6.42 20.80 42.53
CA SER A 10 -5.74 20.15 41.39
C SER A 10 -4.65 19.18 41.86
N LEU A 11 -4.52 18.04 41.16
CA LEU A 11 -3.53 16.99 41.47
C LEU A 11 -2.15 17.29 40.86
N LEU A 12 -2.07 18.25 39.94
CA LEU A 12 -0.85 18.65 39.26
C LEU A 12 -0.37 20.00 39.81
N ASP A 13 0.94 20.18 39.93
CA ASP A 13 1.49 21.48 40.30
C ASP A 13 1.32 22.51 39.17
N ASN A 14 1.30 23.79 39.52
CA ASN A 14 0.99 24.87 38.58
C ASN A 14 1.93 24.90 37.35
N MET A 15 3.21 24.58 37.52
CA MET A 15 4.17 24.57 36.41
C MET A 15 3.84 23.44 35.43
N THR A 16 3.62 22.24 35.95
CA THR A 16 3.19 21.09 35.15
C THR A 16 1.90 21.37 34.41
N ARG A 17 0.93 22.06 35.06
CA ARG A 17 -0.33 22.42 34.39
C ARG A 17 -0.12 23.33 33.19
N SER A 18 0.69 24.38 33.36
CA SER A 18 1.02 25.33 32.28
C SER A 18 1.80 24.68 31.14
N THR A 19 2.79 23.82 31.44
CA THR A 19 3.54 23.10 30.40
C THR A 19 2.64 22.12 29.64
N LEU A 20 1.78 21.39 30.34
CA LEU A 20 0.82 20.48 29.69
C LEU A 20 -0.13 21.26 28.77
N LEU A 21 -0.68 22.39 29.21
CA LEU A 21 -1.56 23.23 28.38
C LEU A 21 -0.87 23.65 27.07
N ARG A 22 0.43 23.99 27.11
CA ARG A 22 1.20 24.29 25.90
C ARG A 22 1.28 23.09 24.94
N SER A 23 1.57 21.89 25.45
CA SER A 23 1.62 20.67 24.61
C SER A 23 0.28 20.34 23.96
N LEU A 24 -0.82 20.53 24.70
CA LEU A 24 -2.18 20.33 24.19
C LEU A 24 -2.50 21.29 23.04
N TRP A 25 -2.22 22.58 23.23
CA TRP A 25 -2.42 23.59 22.19
C TRP A 25 -1.51 23.36 20.98
N ARG A 26 -0.24 22.97 21.18
CA ARG A 26 0.65 22.58 20.07
C ARG A 26 0.09 21.45 19.22
N SER A 27 -0.48 20.42 19.87
CA SER A 27 -1.16 19.34 19.14
C SER A 27 -2.33 19.85 18.30
N ARG A 28 -3.25 20.61 18.92
CA ARG A 28 -4.45 21.15 18.26
C ARG A 28 -4.10 22.09 17.10
N LEU A 29 -3.19 23.02 17.33
CA LEU A 29 -2.78 24.02 16.34
C LEU A 29 -1.95 23.40 15.21
N GLY A 30 -1.14 22.38 15.52
CA GLY A 30 -0.45 21.57 14.52
C GLY A 30 -1.40 20.84 13.58
N ASP A 31 -2.44 20.18 14.11
CA ASP A 31 -3.47 19.53 13.29
C ASP A 31 -4.25 20.54 12.43
N LEU A 32 -4.64 21.68 13.00
CA LEU A 32 -5.30 22.75 12.24
C LEU A 32 -4.40 23.30 11.14
N ARG A 33 -3.10 23.43 11.41
CA ARG A 33 -2.10 23.85 10.42
C ARG A 33 -1.98 22.82 9.29
N GLU A 34 -1.88 21.53 9.60
CA GLU A 34 -1.83 20.48 8.59
C GLU A 34 -3.11 20.42 7.76
N GLN A 35 -4.29 20.57 8.38
CA GLN A 35 -5.56 20.64 7.65
C GLN A 35 -5.59 21.83 6.68
N SER A 36 -5.18 23.02 7.15
CA SER A 36 -5.02 24.20 6.30
C SER A 36 -4.04 23.94 5.15
N LEU A 37 -2.87 23.34 5.43
CA LEU A 37 -1.86 23.04 4.42
C LEU A 37 -2.31 22.00 3.40
N ILE A 38 -3.12 21.02 3.79
CA ILE A 38 -3.78 20.09 2.85
C ILE A 38 -4.76 20.87 1.97
N ARG A 39 -5.59 21.73 2.56
CA ARG A 39 -6.41 22.70 1.82
C ARG A 39 -5.60 23.80 1.14
N GLN A 40 -4.27 23.77 1.19
CA GLN A 40 -3.34 24.58 0.40
C GLN A 40 -2.42 23.72 -0.48
N GLY A 41 -2.62 22.39 -0.51
CA GLY A 41 -2.03 21.53 -1.52
C GLY A 41 -0.57 21.26 -1.27
N LYS A 42 -0.15 21.59 -0.06
CA LYS A 42 1.21 21.52 0.43
C LYS A 42 1.45 20.23 1.22
N GLY A 43 0.48 19.33 1.28
CA GLY A 43 0.63 18.00 1.88
C GLY A 43 -0.09 16.94 1.06
N TRP A 44 0.18 15.68 1.38
CA TRP A 44 -0.35 14.53 0.64
C TRP A 44 -1.52 13.86 1.36
N PHE A 45 -1.46 13.78 2.69
CA PHE A 45 -2.44 13.11 3.52
C PHE A 45 -2.34 13.63 4.96
N HIS A 46 -3.47 13.73 5.67
CA HIS A 46 -3.51 14.11 7.08
C HIS A 46 -4.50 13.26 7.87
N ILE A 47 -4.07 12.85 9.07
CA ILE A 47 -4.90 12.18 10.06
C ILE A 47 -4.81 12.98 11.35
N SER A 48 -5.94 13.52 11.80
CA SER A 48 -5.98 14.36 12.99
C SER A 48 -6.07 13.55 14.29
N GLY A 49 -5.34 14.01 15.31
CA GLY A 49 -5.48 13.62 16.72
C GLY A 49 -6.41 14.55 17.53
N MET A 50 -7.15 15.46 16.88
CA MET A 50 -8.02 16.41 17.58
C MET A 50 -9.15 15.71 18.36
N GLY A 51 -9.25 16.05 19.64
CA GLY A 51 -10.13 15.45 20.64
C GLY A 51 -9.49 14.31 21.46
N HIS A 52 -8.27 13.89 21.10
CA HIS A 52 -7.48 12.88 21.81
C HIS A 52 -6.37 13.50 22.68
N GLU A 53 -6.33 14.84 22.82
CA GLU A 53 -5.16 15.55 23.37
C GLU A 53 -4.87 15.21 24.83
N ALA A 54 -5.87 14.80 25.60
CA ALA A 54 -5.71 14.45 27.01
C ALA A 54 -4.70 13.33 27.26
N LEU A 55 -4.39 12.49 26.26
CA LEU A 55 -3.37 11.45 26.39
C LEU A 55 -1.95 12.00 26.62
N ALA A 56 -1.69 13.27 26.30
CA ALA A 56 -0.48 13.96 26.74
C ALA A 56 -0.27 13.85 28.26
N ALA A 57 -1.33 13.83 29.05
CA ALA A 57 -1.24 13.73 30.50
C ALA A 57 -0.64 12.40 30.99
N ILE A 58 -0.76 11.32 30.20
CA ILE A 58 -0.13 10.02 30.52
C ILE A 58 1.39 10.11 30.31
N ALA A 59 1.84 10.79 29.25
CA ALA A 59 3.27 10.94 28.95
C ALA A 59 4.04 11.70 30.05
N LEU A 60 3.38 12.54 30.86
CA LEU A 60 3.98 13.21 32.02
C LEU A 60 4.59 12.23 33.04
N GLN A 61 4.07 11.01 33.10
CA GLN A 61 4.47 10.00 34.08
C GLN A 61 5.55 9.05 33.53
N MET A 62 5.94 9.20 32.26
CA MET A 62 6.95 8.39 31.61
C MET A 62 8.34 8.98 31.80
N GLU A 63 9.33 8.10 31.91
CA GLU A 63 10.75 8.43 32.01
C GLU A 63 11.41 8.38 30.62
N PRO A 64 12.56 9.06 30.41
CA PRO A 64 13.22 9.13 29.11
C PRO A 64 13.56 7.77 28.47
N GLU A 65 13.84 6.75 29.29
CA GLU A 65 14.20 5.40 28.81
C GLU A 65 12.98 4.49 28.56
N ASP A 66 11.76 4.93 28.88
CA ASP A 66 10.54 4.18 28.59
C ASP A 66 10.21 4.18 27.10
N TYR A 67 9.53 3.13 26.64
CA TYR A 67 9.18 2.96 25.23
C TYR A 67 7.72 3.30 24.98
N ALA A 68 7.44 3.87 23.81
CA ALA A 68 6.09 4.16 23.36
C ALA A 68 5.80 3.48 22.02
N PHE A 69 4.65 2.84 21.94
CA PHE A 69 4.07 2.23 20.76
C PHE A 69 2.73 2.93 20.49
N PRO A 70 2.78 4.17 19.98
CA PRO A 70 1.61 5.03 19.89
C PRO A 70 0.66 4.61 18.76
N TYR A 71 -0.61 4.94 18.94
CA TYR A 71 -1.61 4.94 17.88
C TYR A 71 -1.40 6.16 16.96
N TYR A 72 -1.92 6.12 15.73
CA TYR A 72 -1.73 7.23 14.79
C TYR A 72 -2.43 8.54 15.22
N ARG A 73 -3.29 8.52 16.25
CA ARG A 73 -3.95 9.72 16.82
C ARG A 73 -3.21 10.33 18.01
N ASP A 74 -2.12 9.72 18.47
CA ASP A 74 -1.36 10.12 19.67
C ASP A 74 -0.44 11.32 19.49
N ARG A 75 -0.83 12.31 18.68
CA ARG A 75 -0.02 13.50 18.42
C ARG A 75 0.37 14.21 19.72
N ALA A 76 -0.60 14.49 20.59
CA ALA A 76 -0.37 15.20 21.85
C ALA A 76 0.53 14.40 22.82
N PHE A 77 0.35 13.08 22.87
CA PHE A 77 1.22 12.18 23.63
C PHE A 77 2.67 12.27 23.14
N CYS A 78 2.89 12.19 21.82
CA CYS A 78 4.23 12.26 21.22
C CYS A 78 4.90 13.63 21.45
N ILE A 79 4.15 14.74 21.33
CA ILE A 79 4.64 16.09 21.65
C ILE A 79 5.09 16.15 23.11
N GLN A 80 4.26 15.69 24.04
CA GLN A 80 4.58 15.70 25.46
C GLN A 80 5.78 14.78 25.79
N ARG A 81 6.00 13.73 25.01
CA ARG A 81 7.16 12.84 25.13
C ARG A 81 8.46 13.47 24.62
N GLY A 82 8.38 14.53 23.81
CA GLY A 82 9.51 15.33 23.34
C GLY A 82 9.60 15.51 21.81
N LEU A 83 8.64 14.98 21.04
CA LEU A 83 8.64 15.14 19.58
C LEU A 83 8.33 16.60 19.23
N SER A 84 9.17 17.25 18.43
CA SER A 84 9.00 18.67 18.14
C SER A 84 8.00 18.94 17.03
N ASP A 85 7.47 20.17 16.96
CA ASP A 85 6.62 20.60 15.84
C ASP A 85 7.37 20.56 14.51
N PHE A 86 8.71 20.75 14.53
CA PHE A 86 9.54 20.64 13.34
C PHE A 86 9.64 19.19 12.84
N ASP A 87 9.78 18.22 13.75
CA ASP A 87 9.79 16.79 13.39
C ASP A 87 8.44 16.35 12.81
N LEU A 88 7.34 16.80 13.41
CA LEU A 88 5.99 16.56 12.90
C LEU A 88 5.77 17.23 11.53
N ALA A 89 6.28 18.44 11.33
CA ALA A 89 6.21 19.12 10.04
C ALA A 89 7.06 18.42 8.96
N LEU A 90 8.26 17.95 9.28
CA LEU A 90 9.08 17.13 8.38
C LEU A 90 8.34 15.86 7.95
N ALA A 91 7.67 15.18 8.89
CA ALA A 91 6.86 14.01 8.60
C ALA A 91 5.64 14.36 7.73
N PHE A 92 4.94 15.47 8.02
CA PHE A 92 3.82 15.97 7.22
C PHE A 92 4.18 16.18 5.75
N TYR A 93 5.31 16.84 5.49
CA TYR A 93 5.81 17.10 4.15
C TYR A 93 6.53 15.90 3.51
N ALA A 94 6.68 14.78 4.23
CA ALA A 94 7.45 13.60 3.82
C ALA A 94 8.91 13.96 3.43
N LYS A 95 9.55 14.86 4.19
CA LYS A 95 10.92 15.31 3.91
C LYS A 95 11.96 14.24 4.19
N ARG A 96 13.12 14.36 3.53
CA ARG A 96 14.24 13.42 3.66
C ARG A 96 14.77 13.28 5.09
N GLU A 97 14.75 14.37 5.86
CA GLU A 97 15.23 14.39 7.26
C GLU A 97 14.18 13.95 8.28
N SER A 98 12.95 13.63 7.84
CA SER A 98 11.96 13.02 8.74
C SER A 98 12.45 11.66 9.25
N SER A 99 11.89 11.19 10.37
CA SER A 99 12.27 9.90 10.96
C SER A 99 12.00 8.67 10.08
N SER A 100 11.28 8.85 8.96
CA SER A 100 11.05 7.81 7.95
C SER A 100 11.75 8.07 6.61
N GLY A 101 12.43 9.20 6.45
CA GLY A 101 12.95 9.64 5.16
C GLY A 101 11.86 9.83 4.09
N GLY A 102 10.64 10.19 4.52
CA GLY A 102 9.47 10.37 3.64
C GLY A 102 8.76 9.07 3.26
N ARG A 103 9.03 7.94 3.93
CA ARG A 103 8.48 6.61 3.60
C ARG A 103 7.17 6.27 4.32
N GLN A 104 6.86 6.98 5.40
CA GLN A 104 5.67 6.75 6.21
C GLN A 104 4.59 7.80 5.99
N LEU A 105 3.34 7.40 6.22
CA LEU A 105 2.21 8.34 6.29
C LEU A 105 2.33 9.25 7.52
N THR A 106 1.64 10.37 7.45
CA THR A 106 1.42 11.26 8.60
C THR A 106 0.69 10.51 9.72
N GLY A 107 1.00 10.85 10.98
CA GLY A 107 0.50 10.13 12.15
C GLY A 107 1.27 8.84 12.47
N HIS A 108 2.10 8.29 11.57
CA HIS A 108 2.98 7.16 11.90
C HIS A 108 4.26 7.61 12.63
N PHE A 109 4.12 7.96 13.90
CA PHE A 109 5.22 8.48 14.71
C PHE A 109 6.40 7.49 14.80
N SER A 110 7.61 8.04 14.80
CA SER A 110 8.85 7.30 15.00
C SER A 110 9.92 8.26 15.50
N ASP A 111 10.60 7.90 16.57
CA ASP A 111 11.83 8.55 17.02
C ASP A 111 12.62 7.59 17.90
N ARG A 112 13.83 7.19 17.46
CA ARG A 112 14.64 6.25 18.23
C ARG A 112 15.21 6.86 19.52
N SER A 113 15.50 8.15 19.56
CA SER A 113 16.08 8.82 20.73
C SER A 113 15.07 8.96 21.88
N LEU A 114 13.79 9.10 21.54
CA LEU A 114 12.66 9.15 22.47
C LEU A 114 12.03 7.78 22.71
N ASN A 115 12.56 6.72 22.10
CA ASN A 115 11.98 5.36 22.10
C ASN A 115 10.51 5.32 21.63
N ILE A 116 10.14 6.19 20.69
CA ILE A 116 8.86 6.14 19.99
C ILE A 116 9.00 5.19 18.81
N TRP A 117 8.40 4.01 18.93
CA TRP A 117 8.53 2.94 17.97
C TRP A 117 7.75 3.21 16.68
N SER A 118 8.38 2.95 15.54
CA SER A 118 7.78 3.19 14.21
C SER A 118 6.63 2.22 13.94
N HIS A 119 5.38 2.66 14.12
CA HIS A 119 4.22 1.79 13.94
C HIS A 119 3.76 1.68 12.46
N PRO A 120 3.11 0.56 12.08
CA PRO A 120 2.54 0.36 10.75
C PRO A 120 1.05 0.77 10.68
N SER A 121 0.49 0.93 9.47
CA SER A 121 -0.96 1.22 9.31
C SER A 121 -1.90 0.10 9.78
N PRO A 122 -1.61 -1.20 9.57
CA PRO A 122 -2.39 -2.28 10.17
C PRO A 122 -2.53 -2.12 11.68
N VAL A 123 -3.70 -1.64 12.09
CA VAL A 123 -3.97 -1.30 13.49
C VAL A 123 -3.88 -2.54 14.38
N GLY A 124 -3.36 -2.37 15.60
CA GLY A 124 -3.15 -3.46 16.56
C GLY A 124 -1.88 -4.29 16.31
N ALA A 125 -1.29 -4.23 15.11
CA ALA A 125 -0.09 -5.01 14.78
C ALA A 125 1.15 -4.61 15.59
N HIS A 126 1.17 -3.42 16.19
CA HIS A 126 2.26 -2.93 17.04
C HIS A 126 2.19 -3.42 18.50
N LEU A 127 1.08 -4.01 18.94
CA LEU A 127 0.87 -4.41 20.34
C LEU A 127 1.72 -5.61 20.76
N LEU A 128 1.89 -6.60 19.88
CA LEU A 128 2.78 -7.74 20.14
C LEU A 128 4.26 -7.33 20.17
N PRO A 129 4.75 -6.48 19.24
CA PRO A 129 6.04 -5.81 19.40
C PRO A 129 6.19 -5.02 20.71
N ALA A 130 5.14 -4.31 21.17
CA ALA A 130 5.18 -3.63 22.46
C ALA A 130 5.42 -4.61 23.62
N CYS A 131 4.74 -5.77 23.60
CA CYS A 131 4.97 -6.85 24.56
C CYS A 131 6.38 -7.42 24.46
N GLY A 132 6.94 -7.57 23.25
CA GLY A 132 8.32 -8.02 23.06
C GLY A 132 9.36 -7.06 23.63
N ALA A 133 9.17 -5.75 23.48
CA ALA A 133 10.04 -4.75 24.09
C ALA A 133 9.94 -4.79 25.63
N ALA A 134 8.72 -4.89 26.18
CA ALA A 134 8.49 -5.01 27.62
C ALA A 134 9.14 -6.29 28.19
N TRP A 135 9.05 -7.41 27.46
CA TRP A 135 9.72 -8.64 27.85
C TRP A 135 11.24 -8.52 27.79
N GLY A 136 11.79 -7.83 26.78
CA GLY A 136 13.22 -7.52 26.70
C GLY A 136 13.72 -6.72 27.90
N MET A 137 12.97 -5.71 28.33
CA MET A 137 13.25 -4.94 29.54
C MET A 137 13.21 -5.80 30.80
N GLN A 138 12.22 -6.70 30.90
CA GLN A 138 12.09 -7.64 32.01
C GLN A 138 13.29 -8.60 32.07
N LEU A 139 13.75 -9.12 30.94
CA LEU A 139 14.94 -9.97 30.85
C LEU A 139 16.22 -9.25 31.29
N ASP A 140 16.32 -7.94 31.01
CA ASP A 140 17.43 -7.10 31.46
C ASP A 140 17.29 -6.60 32.90
N GLY A 141 16.19 -6.93 33.59
CA GLY A 141 15.90 -6.44 34.94
C GLY A 141 15.68 -4.93 35.02
N LYS A 142 15.32 -4.30 33.89
CA LYS A 142 15.05 -2.85 33.85
C LYS A 142 13.67 -2.54 34.40
N LYS A 143 13.54 -1.36 35.00
CA LYS A 143 12.27 -0.83 35.54
C LYS A 143 11.52 0.03 34.53
N ASN A 144 11.95 0.05 33.27
CA ASN A 144 11.26 0.80 32.23
C ASN A 144 9.85 0.24 32.01
N VAL A 145 8.96 1.10 31.53
CA VAL A 145 7.62 0.71 31.11
C VAL A 145 7.44 0.88 29.62
N VAL A 146 6.47 0.15 29.07
CA VAL A 146 6.02 0.31 27.69
C VAL A 146 4.62 0.91 27.68
N TYR A 147 4.44 2.03 26.99
CA TYR A 147 3.12 2.56 26.63
C TYR A 147 2.70 1.98 25.28
N ALA A 148 1.49 1.44 25.18
CA ALA A 148 0.93 0.94 23.93
C ALA A 148 -0.53 1.36 23.79
N SER A 149 -0.85 2.14 22.77
CA SER A 149 -2.20 2.67 22.56
C SER A 149 -2.81 2.22 21.24
N LEU A 150 -4.14 2.27 21.16
CA LEU A 150 -4.91 1.91 19.98
C LEU A 150 -6.32 2.52 20.04
N GLY A 151 -6.97 2.65 18.89
CA GLY A 151 -8.41 2.91 18.84
C GLY A 151 -9.24 1.72 19.34
N GLU A 152 -10.40 1.99 19.90
CA GLU A 152 -11.40 1.00 20.32
C GLU A 152 -11.77 0.02 19.20
N ALA A 153 -11.87 0.48 17.96
CA ALA A 153 -12.17 -0.37 16.82
C ALA A 153 -11.08 -1.43 16.57
N SER A 154 -9.83 -1.07 16.87
CA SER A 154 -8.66 -1.93 16.70
C SER A 154 -8.59 -3.06 17.74
N THR A 155 -9.35 -2.95 18.85
CA THR A 155 -9.46 -4.02 19.85
C THR A 155 -10.18 -5.28 19.32
N ARG A 156 -10.71 -5.22 18.09
CA ARG A 156 -11.29 -6.37 17.38
C ARG A 156 -10.28 -7.21 16.61
N GLN A 157 -9.01 -6.79 16.55
CA GLN A 157 -7.94 -7.53 15.88
C GLN A 157 -7.46 -8.70 16.74
N GLY A 158 -7.06 -9.81 16.11
CA GLY A 158 -6.52 -10.98 16.82
C GLY A 158 -5.31 -10.63 17.69
N ASP A 159 -4.38 -9.85 17.13
CA ASP A 159 -3.16 -9.39 17.80
C ASP A 159 -3.42 -8.64 19.12
N PHE A 160 -4.58 -7.99 19.27
CA PHE A 160 -4.95 -7.33 20.53
C PHE A 160 -5.18 -8.35 21.66
N PHE A 161 -5.98 -9.39 21.40
CA PHE A 161 -6.27 -10.41 22.40
C PHE A 161 -5.02 -11.22 22.75
N GLU A 162 -4.22 -11.55 21.75
CA GLU A 162 -2.94 -12.21 21.93
C GLU A 162 -1.98 -11.37 22.79
N ALA A 163 -1.86 -10.06 22.52
CA ALA A 163 -1.01 -9.17 23.30
C ALA A 163 -1.48 -9.04 24.76
N VAL A 164 -2.79 -8.89 24.99
CA VAL A 164 -3.36 -8.82 26.36
C VAL A 164 -3.08 -10.12 27.12
N CYS A 165 -3.30 -11.28 26.49
CA CYS A 165 -3.06 -12.58 27.11
C CYS A 165 -1.57 -12.74 27.47
N PHE A 166 -0.68 -12.49 26.51
CA PHE A 166 0.76 -12.65 26.69
C PHE A 166 1.32 -11.68 27.75
N ALA A 167 0.84 -10.43 27.77
CA ALA A 167 1.25 -9.46 28.78
C ALA A 167 0.84 -9.87 30.19
N LYS A 168 -0.39 -10.38 30.36
CA LYS A 168 -0.86 -10.90 31.66
C LYS A 168 -0.11 -12.16 32.09
N GLU A 169 0.09 -13.10 31.16
CA GLU A 169 0.81 -14.35 31.40
C GLU A 169 2.22 -14.09 31.96
N ARG A 170 2.94 -13.11 31.39
CA ARG A 170 4.32 -12.79 31.77
C ARG A 170 4.46 -11.66 32.77
N MET A 171 3.35 -11.09 33.24
CA MET A 171 3.35 -9.93 34.13
C MET A 171 4.21 -8.77 33.56
N LEU A 172 4.05 -8.48 32.27
CA LEU A 172 4.88 -7.51 31.56
C LEU A 172 4.63 -6.08 32.05
N PRO A 173 5.67 -5.21 32.11
CA PRO A 173 5.53 -3.80 32.48
C PRO A 173 4.99 -2.95 31.32
N VAL A 174 3.77 -3.24 30.86
CA VAL A 174 3.11 -2.54 29.75
C VAL A 174 1.80 -1.88 30.20
N VAL A 175 1.54 -0.68 29.69
CA VAL A 175 0.29 0.05 29.89
C VAL A 175 -0.44 0.11 28.55
N PHE A 176 -1.57 -0.58 28.47
CA PHE A 176 -2.46 -0.53 27.31
C PHE A 176 -3.45 0.62 27.47
N VAL A 177 -3.59 1.45 26.44
CA VAL A 177 -4.51 2.59 26.41
C VAL A 177 -5.42 2.48 25.20
N VAL A 178 -6.70 2.21 25.42
CA VAL A 178 -7.73 2.21 24.37
C VAL A 178 -8.35 3.59 24.26
N GLU A 179 -8.28 4.18 23.07
CA GLU A 179 -8.89 5.45 22.70
C GLU A 179 -10.30 5.21 22.11
N ASP A 180 -11.34 5.43 22.90
CA ASP A 180 -12.73 5.20 22.52
C ASP A 180 -13.45 6.49 22.16
N ASN A 181 -13.43 6.80 20.85
CA ASN A 181 -14.26 7.84 20.23
C ASN A 181 -15.57 7.29 19.66
N ARG A 182 -15.90 6.01 19.91
CA ARG A 182 -17.16 5.34 19.55
C ARG A 182 -17.41 5.19 18.05
N ILE A 183 -16.40 5.42 17.20
CA ILE A 183 -16.55 5.38 15.75
C ILE A 183 -15.30 4.89 14.99
N ALA A 184 -15.47 3.78 14.27
CA ALA A 184 -14.51 3.21 13.34
C ALA A 184 -14.74 3.76 11.92
N ILE A 185 -13.98 4.79 11.53
CA ILE A 185 -14.17 5.52 10.25
C ILE A 185 -15.58 6.15 10.22
N SER A 186 -16.58 5.42 9.73
CA SER A 186 -17.99 5.79 9.65
C SER A 186 -18.93 4.83 10.41
N THR A 187 -18.40 3.78 11.02
CA THR A 187 -19.19 2.74 11.70
C THR A 187 -19.15 2.94 13.21
N SER A 188 -20.32 3.05 13.86
CA SER A 188 -20.37 3.14 15.32
C SER A 188 -19.87 1.85 15.99
N THR A 189 -19.07 2.00 17.04
CA THR A 189 -18.50 0.90 17.83
C THR A 189 -19.13 0.72 19.20
N THR A 190 -20.09 1.59 19.56
CA THR A 190 -20.76 1.65 20.87
C THR A 190 -21.25 0.29 21.38
N ASN A 191 -21.75 -0.57 20.48
CA ASN A 191 -22.31 -1.88 20.81
C ASN A 191 -21.47 -3.06 20.28
N THR A 192 -20.30 -2.80 19.70
CA THR A 192 -19.51 -3.81 18.99
C THR A 192 -18.08 -3.94 19.50
N ASN A 193 -17.62 -3.01 20.35
CA ASN A 193 -16.31 -3.16 21.01
C ASN A 193 -16.34 -4.32 22.05
N PRO A 194 -15.18 -4.93 22.39
CA PRO A 194 -15.11 -6.09 23.27
C PRO A 194 -15.65 -5.89 24.69
N ILE A 195 -15.60 -4.69 25.26
CA ILE A 195 -16.24 -4.40 26.55
C ILE A 195 -17.75 -4.45 26.40
N ALA A 196 -18.30 -3.75 25.39
CA ALA A 196 -19.74 -3.74 25.12
C ALA A 196 -20.31 -5.13 24.81
N LEU A 197 -19.50 -6.01 24.20
CA LEU A 197 -19.86 -7.41 23.93
C LEU A 197 -19.70 -8.35 25.15
N GLY A 198 -19.17 -7.86 26.27
CA GLY A 198 -18.87 -8.69 27.44
C GLY A 198 -17.75 -9.71 27.24
N VAL A 199 -16.87 -9.48 26.25
CA VAL A 199 -15.71 -10.34 25.97
C VAL A 199 -14.55 -10.00 26.91
N LEU A 200 -14.37 -8.73 27.24
CA LEU A 200 -13.40 -8.27 28.24
C LEU A 200 -14.09 -8.08 29.58
N ASN A 201 -13.38 -8.39 30.67
CA ASN A 201 -13.83 -8.05 32.01
C ASN A 201 -13.65 -6.54 32.25
N GLU A 202 -14.75 -5.80 32.28
CA GLU A 202 -14.74 -4.33 32.46
C GLU A 202 -14.01 -3.89 33.73
N GLU A 203 -14.03 -4.68 34.80
CA GLU A 203 -13.36 -4.34 36.07
C GLU A 203 -11.83 -4.28 35.97
N GLU A 204 -11.24 -4.93 34.96
CA GLU A 204 -9.78 -4.86 34.73
C GLU A 204 -9.36 -3.57 34.02
N TRP A 205 -10.31 -2.85 33.40
CA TRP A 205 -10.04 -1.66 32.60
C TRP A 205 -10.40 -0.39 33.38
N CYS A 206 -9.40 0.46 33.61
CA CYS A 206 -9.64 1.78 34.19
C CYS A 206 -10.31 2.68 33.14
N ARG A 207 -11.63 2.76 33.15
CA ARG A 207 -12.38 3.67 32.28
C ARG A 207 -12.27 5.11 32.79
N VAL A 208 -11.86 6.03 31.91
CA VAL A 208 -11.62 7.44 32.26
C VAL A 208 -12.21 8.37 31.20
N ASP A 209 -12.76 9.50 31.64
CA ASP A 209 -13.29 10.53 30.75
C ASP A 209 -12.13 11.36 30.17
N GLY A 210 -11.93 11.29 28.86
CA GLY A 210 -10.87 12.02 28.16
C GLY A 210 -11.07 13.54 28.13
N SER A 211 -12.25 14.06 28.48
CA SER A 211 -12.45 15.51 28.65
C SER A 211 -11.89 16.05 29.97
N ASP A 212 -11.62 15.17 30.95
CA ASP A 212 -10.99 15.51 32.23
C ASP A 212 -9.50 15.12 32.21
N ILE A 213 -8.66 16.07 31.83
CA ILE A 213 -7.21 15.87 31.69
C ILE A 213 -6.54 15.46 33.02
N GLU A 214 -7.00 15.98 34.16
CA GLU A 214 -6.40 15.62 35.44
C GLU A 214 -6.80 14.21 35.86
N ALA A 215 -8.02 13.76 35.54
CA ALA A 215 -8.41 12.37 35.72
C ALA A 215 -7.57 11.42 34.84
N VAL A 216 -7.32 11.78 33.58
CA VAL A 216 -6.42 11.02 32.69
C VAL A 216 -4.99 10.99 33.26
N ALA A 217 -4.47 12.10 33.78
CA ALA A 217 -3.17 12.16 34.44
C ALA A 217 -3.09 11.20 35.65
N ALA A 218 -4.12 11.21 36.49
CA ALA A 218 -4.20 10.35 37.68
C ALA A 218 -4.29 8.86 37.32
N ALA A 219 -5.09 8.52 36.29
CA ALA A 219 -5.18 7.15 35.77
C ALA A 219 -3.84 6.69 35.18
N GLY A 220 -3.20 7.53 34.36
CA GLY A 220 -1.88 7.28 33.78
C GLY A 220 -0.81 7.04 34.85
N LYS A 221 -0.77 7.90 35.89
CA LYS A 221 0.16 7.76 37.02
C LYS A 221 -0.01 6.41 37.71
N LYS A 222 -1.25 6.07 38.09
CA LYS A 222 -1.56 4.80 38.76
C LYS A 222 -1.17 3.60 37.89
N ALA A 223 -1.44 3.64 36.59
CA ALA A 223 -1.13 2.57 35.65
C ALA A 223 0.39 2.39 35.45
N ILE A 224 1.12 3.49 35.25
CA ILE A 224 2.58 3.46 35.08
C ILE A 224 3.27 3.02 36.37
N GLU A 225 2.88 3.53 37.54
CA GLU A 225 3.40 3.06 38.83
C GLU A 225 3.06 1.57 39.08
N HIS A 226 1.94 1.07 38.56
CA HIS A 226 1.59 -0.34 38.61
C HIS A 226 2.54 -1.20 37.77
N ALA A 227 2.68 -0.87 36.49
CA ALA A 227 3.56 -1.58 35.56
C ALA A 227 5.03 -1.51 36.00
N ARG A 228 5.52 -0.33 36.37
CA ARG A 228 6.89 -0.09 36.83
C ARG A 228 7.25 -0.84 38.11
N ALA A 229 6.27 -1.05 38.99
CA ALA A 229 6.44 -1.85 40.20
C ALA A 229 6.47 -3.37 39.92
N GLY A 230 6.36 -3.80 38.66
CA GLY A 230 6.36 -5.21 38.27
C GLY A 230 5.08 -5.94 38.67
N ARG A 231 3.96 -5.22 38.82
CA ARG A 231 2.66 -5.82 39.20
C ARG A 231 1.87 -6.35 38.00
N GLY A 232 2.47 -6.35 36.82
CA GLY A 232 1.87 -6.80 35.57
C GLY A 232 1.39 -5.64 34.70
N PRO A 233 0.66 -5.95 33.61
CA PRO A 233 0.14 -4.93 32.72
C PRO A 233 -0.96 -4.12 33.38
N ALA A 234 -1.09 -2.86 32.98
CA ALA A 234 -2.20 -1.99 33.35
C ALA A 234 -3.03 -1.63 32.11
N PHE A 235 -4.33 -1.40 32.31
CA PHE A 235 -5.29 -1.21 31.23
C PHE A 235 -6.11 0.06 31.47
N ILE A 236 -6.12 0.97 30.50
CA ILE A 236 -6.90 2.21 30.52
C ILE A 236 -7.83 2.20 29.31
N TRP A 237 -9.10 2.55 29.53
CA TRP A 237 -10.08 2.78 28.47
C TRP A 237 -10.50 4.25 28.52
N CYS A 238 -9.97 5.06 27.61
CA CYS A 238 -10.14 6.50 27.61
C CYS A 238 -11.27 6.91 26.66
N ASP A 239 -12.35 7.46 27.22
CA ASP A 239 -13.48 8.00 26.49
C ASP A 239 -13.12 9.35 25.88
N VAL A 240 -12.78 9.38 24.59
CA VAL A 240 -12.35 10.59 23.86
C VAL A 240 -13.40 11.03 22.84
N GLU A 241 -13.18 12.17 22.20
CA GLU A 241 -14.00 12.63 21.07
C GLU A 241 -13.14 12.72 19.81
N ARG A 242 -13.77 12.56 18.63
CA ARG A 242 -13.11 12.79 17.34
C ARG A 242 -13.68 14.05 16.71
N PHE A 243 -12.92 15.15 16.77
CA PHE A 243 -13.38 16.46 16.28
C PHE A 243 -13.27 16.64 14.77
N SER A 244 -12.30 15.98 14.15
CA SER A 244 -12.09 16.06 12.71
C SER A 244 -12.59 14.80 11.98
N ASN A 245 -12.57 14.87 10.65
CA ASN A 245 -12.82 13.74 9.76
C ASN A 245 -11.87 12.58 10.10
N HIS A 246 -12.22 11.36 9.64
CA HIS A 246 -11.34 10.21 9.87
C HIS A 246 -9.93 10.46 9.31
N SER A 247 -9.87 11.07 8.11
CA SER A 247 -8.67 11.55 7.42
C SER A 247 -9.03 12.75 6.54
N SER A 248 -8.03 13.37 5.90
CA SER A 248 -8.25 14.41 4.90
C SER A 248 -9.04 13.95 3.65
N ALA A 249 -9.21 12.64 3.45
CA ALA A 249 -9.95 12.07 2.32
C ALA A 249 -11.39 11.62 2.69
N ASP A 250 -11.86 12.02 3.88
CA ASP A 250 -13.16 11.67 4.47
C ASP A 250 -13.97 12.94 4.80
N ASP A 251 -15.29 12.81 4.93
CA ASP A 251 -16.16 13.85 5.50
C ASP A 251 -17.17 13.23 6.46
N GLN A 252 -17.02 13.56 7.74
CA GLN A 252 -17.85 13.02 8.79
C GLN A 252 -19.30 13.52 8.75
N ARG A 253 -19.58 14.64 8.09
CA ARG A 253 -20.94 15.19 7.95
C ARG A 253 -21.84 14.30 7.11
N MET A 254 -21.27 13.40 6.30
CA MET A 254 -22.03 12.45 5.49
C MET A 254 -22.68 11.34 6.33
N TYR A 255 -22.17 11.07 7.54
CA TYR A 255 -22.61 9.93 8.36
C TYR A 255 -22.79 10.25 9.85
N ARG A 256 -22.46 11.46 10.29
CA ARG A 256 -22.71 11.95 11.67
C ARG A 256 -23.71 13.11 11.63
N ALA A 257 -24.62 13.14 12.60
CA ALA A 257 -25.62 14.20 12.69
C ALA A 257 -24.98 15.55 13.08
N ALA A 258 -25.52 16.66 12.59
CA ALA A 258 -24.99 18.00 12.90
C ALA A 258 -25.04 18.29 14.41
N GLU A 259 -26.14 17.90 15.08
CA GLU A 259 -26.31 18.07 16.52
C GLU A 259 -25.29 17.25 17.32
N GLU A 260 -24.90 16.08 16.81
CA GLU A 260 -23.84 15.27 17.40
C GLU A 260 -22.50 16.02 17.31
N LEU A 261 -22.14 16.52 16.13
CA LEU A 261 -20.90 17.26 15.88
C LEU A 261 -20.80 18.57 16.68
N GLU A 262 -21.92 19.25 16.94
CA GLU A 262 -21.93 20.42 17.82
C GLU A 262 -21.74 20.01 19.29
N SER A 263 -22.37 18.91 19.71
CA SER A 263 -22.35 18.47 21.12
C SER A 263 -20.98 17.99 21.60
N ILE A 264 -20.15 17.39 20.73
CA ILE A 264 -18.82 16.88 21.11
C ILE A 264 -17.88 18.00 21.56
N HIS A 265 -18.05 19.25 21.07
CA HIS A 265 -17.24 20.40 21.50
C HIS A 265 -17.48 20.80 22.96
N LEU A 266 -18.62 20.42 23.56
CA LEU A 266 -18.85 20.60 25.00
C LEU A 266 -17.89 19.76 25.85
N ARG A 267 -17.24 18.76 25.26
CA ARG A 267 -16.27 17.87 25.87
C ARG A 267 -14.84 18.13 25.38
N ASP A 268 -14.55 19.32 24.84
CA ASP A 268 -13.19 19.68 24.42
C ASP A 268 -12.23 19.69 25.62
N PRO A 269 -11.27 18.73 25.69
CA PRO A 269 -10.37 18.63 26.84
C PRO A 269 -9.59 19.92 27.06
N ILE A 270 -9.15 20.57 25.99
CA ILE A 270 -8.35 21.80 26.08
C ILE A 270 -9.19 22.93 26.69
N ALA A 271 -10.42 23.11 26.22
CA ALA A 271 -11.31 24.15 26.72
C ALA A 271 -11.67 23.95 28.19
N VAL A 272 -12.03 22.72 28.58
CA VAL A 272 -12.35 22.34 29.97
C VAL A 272 -11.15 22.60 30.88
N TYR A 273 -9.96 22.16 30.46
CA TYR A 273 -8.75 22.30 31.26
C TYR A 273 -8.31 23.77 31.38
N GLN A 274 -8.34 24.53 30.29
CA GLN A 274 -8.04 25.96 30.31
C GLN A 274 -9.01 26.73 31.21
N GLN A 275 -10.31 26.44 31.13
CA GLN A 275 -11.31 27.07 31.99
C GLN A 275 -11.05 26.78 33.47
N SER A 276 -10.67 25.54 33.82
CA SER A 276 -10.29 25.20 35.19
C SER A 276 -9.10 26.03 35.70
N MET A 277 -8.10 26.28 34.85
CA MET A 277 -6.94 27.09 35.20
C MET A 277 -7.30 28.57 35.38
N ILE A 278 -8.30 29.06 34.65
CA ILE A 278 -8.84 30.42 34.83
C ILE A 278 -9.59 30.54 36.16
N GLU A 279 -10.43 29.56 36.50
CA GLU A 279 -11.17 29.51 37.75
C GLU A 279 -10.25 29.41 38.98
N ASP A 280 -9.12 28.72 38.83
CA ASP A 280 -8.07 28.61 39.85
C ASP A 280 -7.17 29.86 39.94
N GLY A 281 -7.31 30.82 39.02
CA GLY A 281 -6.53 32.04 38.97
C GLY A 281 -5.08 31.87 38.46
N LEU A 282 -4.79 30.75 37.77
CA LEU A 282 -3.48 30.49 37.16
C LEU A 282 -3.33 31.10 35.77
N LEU A 283 -4.44 31.36 35.10
CA LEU A 283 -4.50 31.92 33.75
C LEU A 283 -5.61 32.96 33.67
N THR A 284 -5.43 34.03 32.92
CA THR A 284 -6.53 34.96 32.61
C THR A 284 -7.11 34.62 31.25
N THR A 285 -8.34 35.05 30.96
CA THR A 285 -8.96 34.87 29.64
C THR A 285 -8.12 35.50 28.53
N GLU A 286 -7.53 36.68 28.79
CA GLU A 286 -6.62 37.36 27.88
C GLU A 286 -5.31 36.59 27.72
N GLY A 287 -4.71 36.14 28.82
CA GLY A 287 -3.46 35.37 28.78
C GLY A 287 -3.62 34.02 28.08
N ALA A 288 -4.79 33.40 28.15
CA ALA A 288 -5.11 32.19 27.40
C ALA A 288 -5.08 32.43 25.88
N LYS A 289 -5.67 33.54 25.42
CA LYS A 289 -5.66 33.92 24.00
C LYS A 289 -4.26 34.29 23.52
N GLU A 290 -3.51 35.02 24.34
CA GLU A 290 -2.11 35.36 24.04
C GLU A 290 -1.25 34.10 23.90
N LEU A 291 -1.43 33.12 24.80
CA LEU A 291 -0.74 31.83 24.75
C LEU A 291 -1.08 31.03 23.48
N GLU A 292 -2.37 30.94 23.14
CA GLU A 292 -2.81 30.25 21.93
C GLU A 292 -2.18 30.86 20.67
N GLU A 293 -2.18 32.19 20.57
CA GLU A 293 -1.61 32.91 19.44
C GLU A 293 -0.08 32.79 19.37
N GLU A 294 0.60 32.87 20.52
CA GLU A 294 2.05 32.62 20.61
C GLU A 294 2.41 31.25 20.02
N ILE A 295 1.71 30.19 20.47
CA ILE A 295 1.95 28.83 20.00
C ILE A 295 1.61 28.67 18.52
N ARG A 296 0.55 29.34 18.05
CA ARG A 296 0.14 29.32 16.63
C ARG A 296 1.27 29.83 15.74
N GLU A 297 1.90 30.95 16.11
CA GLU A 297 3.05 31.49 15.37
C GLU A 297 4.29 30.58 15.45
N GLU A 298 4.56 29.96 16.61
CA GLU A 298 5.64 28.98 16.76
C GLU A 298 5.45 27.76 15.83
N VAL A 299 4.23 27.21 15.80
CA VAL A 299 3.87 26.09 14.90
C VAL A 299 3.99 26.54 13.44
N ARG A 300 3.48 27.72 13.08
CA ARG A 300 3.59 28.26 11.72
C ARG A 300 5.05 28.37 11.28
N ALA A 301 5.91 28.91 12.14
CA ALA A 301 7.34 29.04 11.88
C ALA A 301 8.02 27.68 11.66
N ALA A 302 7.69 26.67 12.48
CA ALA A 302 8.22 25.32 12.32
C ALA A 302 7.84 24.68 10.98
N TYR A 303 6.56 24.80 10.58
CA TYR A 303 6.10 24.28 9.27
C TYR A 303 6.70 25.07 8.10
N GLN A 304 6.85 26.38 8.23
CA GLN A 304 7.52 27.19 7.22
C GLN A 304 8.97 26.74 7.03
N GLN A 305 9.70 26.54 8.13
CA GLN A 305 11.07 26.03 8.08
C GLN A 305 11.11 24.64 7.42
N ALA A 306 10.26 23.70 7.86
CA ALA A 306 10.24 22.33 7.35
C ALA A 306 9.92 22.25 5.85
N SER A 307 9.07 23.15 5.33
CA SER A 307 8.71 23.19 3.91
C SER A 307 9.92 23.44 3.00
N THR A 308 10.95 24.13 3.51
CA THR A 308 12.19 24.46 2.77
C THR A 308 13.23 23.35 2.82
N MET A 309 13.00 22.29 3.61
CA MET A 309 13.93 21.18 3.76
C MET A 309 13.96 20.28 2.52
N GLN A 310 15.01 19.48 2.40
CA GLN A 310 15.24 18.63 1.23
C GLN A 310 14.19 17.52 1.11
N ASP A 311 13.69 17.30 -0.11
CA ASP A 311 12.83 16.16 -0.44
C ASP A 311 13.67 14.85 -0.55
N PRO A 312 13.06 13.67 -0.37
CA PRO A 312 13.75 12.38 -0.53
C PRO A 312 14.37 12.21 -1.92
N LEU A 313 15.52 11.52 -1.99
CA LEU A 313 16.21 11.26 -3.26
C LEU A 313 15.79 9.90 -3.83
N ALA A 314 15.51 9.83 -5.13
CA ALA A 314 15.07 8.60 -5.80
C ALA A 314 16.10 7.44 -5.67
N GLU A 315 17.39 7.78 -5.69
CA GLU A 315 18.50 6.82 -5.51
C GLU A 315 18.53 6.18 -4.11
N GLU A 316 17.88 6.80 -3.12
CA GLU A 316 17.82 6.30 -1.75
C GLU A 316 16.67 5.31 -1.52
N CYS A 317 15.85 5.03 -2.54
CA CYS A 317 14.69 4.15 -2.43
C CYS A 317 15.05 2.77 -1.86
N ALA A 318 16.18 2.21 -2.28
CA ALA A 318 16.66 0.90 -1.82
C ALA A 318 17.41 0.92 -0.48
N LEU A 319 17.74 2.11 0.07
CA LEU A 319 18.50 2.19 1.32
C LEU A 319 17.71 1.61 2.50
N HIS A 320 18.44 0.97 3.41
CA HIS A 320 17.92 0.38 4.64
C HIS A 320 16.91 -0.77 4.44
N LEU A 321 16.84 -1.35 3.23
CA LEU A 321 16.07 -2.57 3.01
C LEU A 321 16.69 -3.76 3.78
N THR A 322 18.02 -3.85 3.73
CA THR A 322 18.83 -4.76 4.56
C THR A 322 20.00 -3.97 5.15
N GLY A 323 20.56 -4.45 6.26
CA GLY A 323 21.80 -3.95 6.82
C GLY A 323 23.04 -4.48 6.09
N ASP A 324 24.20 -3.92 6.43
CA ASP A 324 25.48 -4.37 5.91
C ASP A 324 25.73 -5.84 6.26
N PRO A 325 26.43 -6.60 5.39
CA PRO A 325 26.89 -7.94 5.72
C PRO A 325 27.71 -7.93 7.01
N SER A 326 27.25 -8.65 8.03
CA SER A 326 28.00 -8.81 9.28
C SER A 326 29.10 -9.85 9.11
N THR A 327 30.28 -9.59 9.70
CA THR A 327 31.29 -10.65 9.89
C THR A 327 30.73 -11.64 10.92
N PRO A 328 30.51 -12.91 10.56
CA PRO A 328 30.12 -13.91 11.54
C PRO A 328 31.27 -14.00 12.54
N GLY A 329 30.99 -13.76 13.82
CA GLY A 329 32.02 -13.82 14.87
C GLY A 329 32.73 -15.18 14.90
N ASN A 330 33.80 -15.30 15.68
CA ASN A 330 34.55 -16.54 15.78
C ASN A 330 33.64 -17.69 16.25
N MET A 331 33.41 -18.67 15.38
CA MET A 331 32.63 -19.84 15.72
C MET A 331 33.47 -20.80 16.57
N PRO A 332 32.97 -21.24 17.75
CA PRO A 332 33.64 -22.27 18.52
C PRO A 332 33.63 -23.60 17.77
N ALA A 333 34.63 -24.44 18.01
CA ALA A 333 34.65 -25.78 17.43
C ALA A 333 33.43 -26.59 17.93
N ILE A 334 32.49 -26.86 17.03
CA ILE A 334 31.30 -27.66 17.34
C ILE A 334 31.71 -29.12 17.29
N GLY A 335 31.90 -29.73 18.45
CA GLY A 335 32.29 -31.14 18.56
C GLY A 335 31.18 -32.07 18.07
N LEU A 336 31.22 -32.45 16.79
CA LEU A 336 30.36 -33.47 16.19
C LEU A 336 31.09 -34.83 16.18
N GLY A 337 30.34 -35.94 16.11
CA GLY A 337 30.94 -37.29 16.03
C GLY A 337 31.53 -37.57 14.64
N ASP A 338 31.71 -38.85 14.27
CA ASP A 338 32.10 -39.20 12.90
C ASP A 338 30.94 -39.00 11.90
N SER A 339 29.71 -39.19 12.39
CA SER A 339 28.44 -38.91 11.71
C SER A 339 27.52 -38.11 12.63
N CYS A 340 26.61 -37.32 12.04
CA CYS A 340 25.58 -36.61 12.79
C CYS A 340 24.34 -36.32 11.94
N ARG A 341 23.22 -36.05 12.60
CA ARG A 341 22.02 -35.51 11.94
C ARG A 341 22.03 -33.99 12.01
N MET A 342 21.27 -33.35 11.11
CA MET A 342 21.15 -31.89 11.11
C MET A 342 20.67 -31.36 12.46
N LEU A 343 19.73 -32.06 13.10
CA LEU A 343 19.21 -31.67 14.41
C LEU A 343 20.28 -31.68 15.51
N ASP A 344 21.25 -32.61 15.45
CA ASP A 344 22.32 -32.72 16.44
C ASP A 344 23.30 -31.55 16.31
N ALA A 345 23.58 -31.14 15.07
CA ALA A 345 24.44 -29.99 14.76
C ALA A 345 23.79 -28.67 15.19
N VAL A 346 22.51 -28.45 14.84
CA VAL A 346 21.76 -27.26 15.23
C VAL A 346 21.64 -27.16 16.76
N ASN A 347 21.32 -28.26 17.45
CA ASN A 347 21.24 -28.28 18.90
C ASN A 347 22.55 -27.85 19.56
N LYS A 348 23.69 -28.41 19.12
CA LYS A 348 25.00 -28.00 19.63
C LYS A 348 25.34 -26.54 19.31
N THR A 349 24.94 -26.04 18.14
CA THR A 349 25.06 -24.61 17.82
C THR A 349 24.27 -23.77 18.81
N PHE A 350 23.02 -24.12 19.10
CA PHE A 350 22.19 -23.37 20.04
C PHE A 350 22.74 -23.39 21.47
N HIS A 351 23.33 -24.51 21.92
CA HIS A 351 24.02 -24.56 23.21
C HIS A 351 25.20 -23.59 23.29
N ASN A 352 26.01 -23.51 22.22
CA ASN A 352 27.14 -22.58 22.13
C ASN A 352 26.66 -21.11 22.05
N VAL A 353 25.59 -20.86 21.29
CA VAL A 353 24.96 -19.54 21.20
C VAL A 353 24.48 -19.10 22.59
N LEU A 354 23.81 -19.97 23.34
CA LEU A 354 23.30 -19.65 24.67
C LEU A 354 24.43 -19.34 25.67
N ASP A 355 25.61 -19.98 25.51
CA ASP A 355 26.82 -19.72 26.30
C ASP A 355 27.53 -18.41 25.95
N THR A 356 27.53 -18.04 24.67
CA THR A 356 28.41 -16.96 24.15
C THR A 356 27.65 -15.69 23.79
N MET A 357 26.33 -15.75 23.62
CA MET A 357 25.48 -14.64 23.18
C MET A 357 24.38 -14.36 24.22
N PRO A 358 24.62 -13.45 25.18
CA PRO A 358 23.66 -13.18 26.27
C PRO A 358 22.33 -12.62 25.77
N ASP A 359 22.33 -11.94 24.64
CA ASP A 359 21.14 -11.31 24.05
C ASP A 359 20.26 -12.25 23.23
N VAL A 360 20.67 -13.50 23.01
CA VAL A 360 19.86 -14.47 22.28
C VAL A 360 18.79 -15.06 23.19
N VAL A 361 17.55 -15.09 22.68
CA VAL A 361 16.37 -15.63 23.36
C VAL A 361 15.72 -16.66 22.44
N PHE A 362 15.33 -17.80 22.99
CA PHE A 362 14.59 -18.88 22.32
C PHE A 362 13.15 -18.90 22.81
N PHE A 363 12.22 -18.94 21.85
CA PHE A 363 10.78 -18.96 22.10
C PHE A 363 10.07 -19.71 20.98
N GLY A 364 9.09 -20.53 21.32
CA GLY A 364 8.35 -21.34 20.35
C GLY A 364 7.56 -22.44 21.06
N GLU A 365 6.78 -23.17 20.29
CA GLU A 365 5.89 -24.19 20.84
C GLU A 365 6.67 -25.45 21.21
N ASP A 366 6.47 -25.95 22.43
CA ASP A 366 7.10 -27.18 22.92
C ASP A 366 8.64 -27.19 22.97
N ILE A 367 9.31 -26.04 22.82
CA ILE A 367 10.78 -25.95 22.81
C ILE A 367 11.44 -26.20 24.18
N ALA A 368 10.68 -26.11 25.27
CA ALA A 368 11.20 -26.36 26.61
C ALA A 368 11.40 -27.85 26.89
N ASP A 369 12.29 -28.14 27.84
CA ASP A 369 12.56 -29.47 28.36
C ASP A 369 11.37 -29.99 29.18
N PRO A 370 11.14 -31.32 29.22
CA PRO A 370 12.01 -32.40 28.74
C PRO A 370 11.89 -32.72 27.23
N LYS A 371 11.02 -32.02 26.49
CA LYS A 371 10.77 -32.29 25.07
C LYS A 371 11.87 -31.69 24.19
N GLY A 372 12.08 -30.36 24.24
CA GLY A 372 13.11 -29.70 23.44
C GLY A 372 12.71 -29.46 21.97
N GLY A 373 11.42 -29.22 21.73
CA GLY A 373 10.82 -29.07 20.40
C GLY A 373 10.37 -30.41 19.81
N VAL A 374 9.52 -30.38 18.78
CA VAL A 374 9.03 -31.60 18.08
C VAL A 374 10.19 -32.44 17.54
N PHE A 375 11.27 -31.78 17.11
CA PHE A 375 12.45 -32.40 16.52
C PHE A 375 13.68 -32.41 17.44
N ASN A 376 13.52 -32.11 18.73
CA ASN A 376 14.60 -32.06 19.73
C ASN A 376 15.70 -31.00 19.47
N LEU A 377 15.45 -29.99 18.63
CA LEU A 377 16.43 -28.95 18.26
C LEU A 377 16.90 -28.12 19.47
N THR A 378 16.02 -27.89 20.45
CA THR A 378 16.25 -27.05 21.62
C THR A 378 16.45 -27.84 22.90
N LYS A 379 16.60 -29.17 22.79
CA LYS A 379 16.79 -30.07 23.93
C LYS A 379 17.96 -29.64 24.83
N GLY A 380 17.69 -29.57 26.13
CA GLY A 380 18.62 -29.17 27.18
C GLY A 380 18.78 -27.66 27.37
N LEU A 381 18.26 -26.82 26.46
CA LEU A 381 18.47 -25.37 26.52
C LEU A 381 17.69 -24.72 27.68
N SER A 382 16.45 -25.13 27.93
CA SER A 382 15.65 -24.56 29.03
C SER A 382 16.07 -25.06 30.41
N THR A 383 16.64 -26.26 30.49
CA THR A 383 17.29 -26.77 31.70
C THR A 383 18.54 -25.94 32.03
N LYS A 384 19.26 -25.53 30.98
CA LYS A 384 20.46 -24.70 31.09
C LYS A 384 20.15 -23.24 31.39
N ASP A 385 19.14 -22.67 30.73
CA ASP A 385 18.66 -21.31 30.96
C ASP A 385 17.12 -21.22 30.79
N PRO A 386 16.36 -21.34 31.89
CA PRO A 386 14.91 -21.30 31.84
C PRO A 386 14.35 -19.89 31.63
N SER A 387 15.19 -18.85 31.69
CA SER A 387 14.75 -17.45 31.46
C SER A 387 14.79 -17.07 29.99
N ARG A 388 15.77 -17.61 29.26
CA ARG A 388 15.99 -17.32 27.84
C ARG A 388 15.47 -18.39 26.89
N THR A 389 15.06 -19.56 27.38
CA THR A 389 14.43 -20.61 26.57
C THR A 389 13.09 -20.99 27.16
N VAL A 390 12.00 -20.47 26.58
CA VAL A 390 10.65 -20.64 27.15
C VAL A 390 9.64 -21.04 26.08
N ASN A 391 8.63 -21.82 26.48
CA ASN A 391 7.53 -22.17 25.60
C ASN A 391 6.67 -20.94 25.27
N SER A 392 6.23 -20.87 24.03
CA SER A 392 5.16 -19.97 23.59
C SER A 392 3.77 -20.55 23.86
N PRO A 393 2.74 -19.69 23.92
CA PRO A 393 1.38 -20.14 23.68
C PRO A 393 1.24 -20.65 22.24
N LEU A 394 0.13 -21.33 21.97
CA LEU A 394 -0.25 -21.81 20.63
C LEU A 394 -0.83 -20.63 19.83
N ALA A 395 0.05 -19.72 19.43
CA ALA A 395 -0.29 -18.45 18.81
C ALA A 395 0.90 -17.89 18.00
N GLU A 396 0.91 -18.11 16.69
CA GLU A 396 2.05 -17.79 15.84
C GLU A 396 2.22 -16.28 15.62
N SER A 397 1.14 -15.50 15.68
CA SER A 397 1.26 -14.03 15.68
C SER A 397 2.02 -13.56 16.91
N THR A 398 1.74 -14.11 18.10
CA THR A 398 2.50 -13.84 19.32
C THR A 398 3.99 -14.14 19.16
N ILE A 399 4.35 -15.32 18.64
CA ILE A 399 5.75 -15.71 18.40
C ILE A 399 6.43 -14.66 17.52
N MET A 400 5.83 -14.33 16.38
CA MET A 400 6.43 -13.42 15.41
C MET A 400 6.46 -11.96 15.89
N GLY A 401 5.36 -11.45 16.45
CA GLY A 401 5.26 -10.06 16.89
C GLY A 401 6.16 -9.73 18.09
N VAL A 402 6.21 -10.63 19.08
CA VAL A 402 7.09 -10.47 20.25
C VAL A 402 8.58 -10.53 19.83
N SER A 403 8.92 -11.34 18.81
CA SER A 403 10.27 -11.35 18.26
C SER A 403 10.69 -9.99 17.71
N VAL A 404 9.81 -9.28 17.01
CA VAL A 404 10.09 -7.91 16.52
C VAL A 404 10.34 -6.94 17.67
N GLY A 405 9.52 -7.01 18.72
CA GLY A 405 9.67 -6.19 19.91
C GLY A 405 11.01 -6.37 20.61
N LEU A 406 11.36 -7.63 20.89
CA LEU A 406 12.65 -8.00 21.46
C LEU A 406 13.83 -7.53 20.60
N ALA A 407 13.75 -7.78 19.29
CA ALA A 407 14.80 -7.42 18.34
C ALA A 407 15.03 -5.90 18.27
N SER A 408 13.94 -5.13 18.20
CA SER A 408 14.00 -3.67 18.12
C SER A 408 14.37 -2.99 19.44
N TYR A 409 14.11 -3.64 20.58
CA TYR A 409 14.61 -3.23 21.89
C TYR A 409 16.12 -3.43 22.02
N GLY A 410 16.65 -4.56 21.54
CA GLY A 410 18.09 -4.86 21.53
C GLY A 410 18.48 -6.33 21.72
N LYS A 411 17.49 -7.23 21.86
CA LYS A 411 17.72 -8.69 21.94
C LYS A 411 17.86 -9.32 20.55
N ARG A 412 18.15 -10.61 20.50
CA ARG A 412 18.41 -11.38 19.27
C ARG A 412 17.57 -12.67 19.27
N PRO A 413 16.26 -12.58 18.98
CA PRO A 413 15.37 -13.74 18.99
C PRO A 413 15.84 -14.85 18.02
N CYS A 414 15.77 -16.10 18.46
CA CYS A 414 15.92 -17.30 17.66
C CYS A 414 14.68 -18.19 17.90
N PHE A 415 13.60 -17.89 17.20
CA PHE A 415 12.27 -18.40 17.53
C PHE A 415 11.83 -19.49 16.57
N GLU A 416 11.13 -20.50 17.09
CA GLU A 416 10.60 -21.64 16.33
C GLU A 416 9.13 -21.40 15.96
N ILE A 417 8.81 -21.64 14.69
CA ILE A 417 7.45 -22.00 14.28
C ILE A 417 7.44 -23.51 14.06
N GLN A 418 6.49 -24.22 14.66
CA GLN A 418 6.55 -25.68 14.76
C GLN A 418 6.62 -26.39 13.40
N PHE A 419 5.89 -25.88 12.40
CA PHE A 419 5.98 -26.27 10.99
C PHE A 419 5.70 -25.04 10.12
N VAL A 420 6.37 -24.92 8.97
CA VAL A 420 6.20 -23.76 8.07
C VAL A 420 4.74 -23.54 7.66
N ASP A 421 3.94 -24.61 7.57
CA ASP A 421 2.52 -24.59 7.26
C ASP A 421 1.68 -23.76 8.25
N PHE A 422 2.15 -23.59 9.49
CA PHE A 422 1.46 -22.83 10.55
C PHE A 422 1.91 -21.38 10.66
N ILE A 423 2.81 -20.90 9.81
CA ILE A 423 3.32 -19.52 9.91
C ILE A 423 2.28 -18.44 9.56
N TYR A 424 1.19 -18.82 8.87
CA TYR A 424 0.24 -17.86 8.27
C TYR A 424 -0.50 -16.95 9.25
N PRO A 425 -0.92 -17.37 10.47
CA PRO A 425 -1.47 -16.44 11.46
C PRO A 425 -0.49 -15.33 11.84
N GLY A 426 0.82 -15.62 11.87
CA GLY A 426 1.87 -14.63 12.10
C GLY A 426 2.30 -13.84 10.85
N TRP A 427 1.67 -14.08 9.69
CA TRP A 427 2.05 -13.42 8.44
C TRP A 427 1.92 -11.89 8.50
N ASN A 428 0.92 -11.37 9.22
CA ASN A 428 0.76 -9.93 9.46
C ASN A 428 2.02 -9.34 10.12
N GLN A 429 2.55 -9.99 11.15
CA GLN A 429 3.78 -9.55 11.83
C GLN A 429 5.01 -9.63 10.91
N LEU A 430 5.08 -10.65 10.05
CA LEU A 430 6.15 -10.79 9.06
C LEU A 430 6.19 -9.60 8.10
N VAL A 431 5.09 -9.35 7.38
CA VAL A 431 5.08 -8.35 6.30
C VAL A 431 4.93 -6.94 6.83
N SER A 432 4.12 -6.76 7.87
CA SER A 432 3.81 -5.42 8.38
C SER A 432 4.85 -4.93 9.34
N ASN A 433 5.65 -5.76 10.02
CA ASN A 433 6.63 -5.27 11.00
C ASN A 433 8.04 -5.77 10.71
N MET A 434 8.25 -7.08 10.67
CA MET A 434 9.57 -7.69 10.55
C MET A 434 10.30 -7.23 9.29
N ALA A 435 9.64 -7.31 8.14
CA ALA A 435 10.20 -6.96 6.83
C ALA A 435 10.44 -5.46 6.63
N THR A 436 9.61 -4.61 7.24
CA THR A 436 9.55 -3.19 6.88
C THR A 436 10.15 -2.26 7.93
N LEU A 437 10.31 -2.68 9.19
CA LEU A 437 10.71 -1.79 10.29
C LEU A 437 11.99 -0.99 9.99
N ARG A 438 13.03 -1.67 9.48
CA ARG A 438 14.29 -1.00 9.13
C ARG A 438 14.13 0.00 8.00
N TRP A 439 13.41 -0.39 6.95
CA TRP A 439 13.22 0.45 5.77
C TRP A 439 12.31 1.65 6.08
N ARG A 440 11.16 1.44 6.71
CA ARG A 440 10.19 2.51 7.01
C ARG A 440 10.65 3.53 8.05
N SER A 441 11.64 3.17 8.87
CA SER A 441 12.26 4.05 9.86
C SER A 441 13.59 4.66 9.38
N PHE A 442 13.89 4.54 8.09
CA PHE A 442 15.14 5.04 7.51
C PHE A 442 16.40 4.57 8.28
N GLY A 443 16.37 3.31 8.74
CA GLY A 443 17.47 2.69 9.49
C GLY A 443 17.55 3.04 10.97
N GLN A 444 16.67 3.91 11.51
CA GLN A 444 16.66 4.27 12.93
C GLN A 444 16.31 3.07 13.83
N TRP A 445 15.40 2.21 13.37
CA TRP A 445 15.05 0.96 14.03
C TRP A 445 15.62 -0.24 13.26
N LYS A 446 15.99 -1.30 13.99
CA LYS A 446 16.52 -2.56 13.43
C LYS A 446 15.67 -3.73 13.90
N CYS A 447 15.79 -4.86 13.21
CA CYS A 447 15.05 -6.09 13.54
C CYS A 447 15.95 -7.35 13.42
N PRO A 448 17.04 -7.46 14.21
CA PRO A 448 17.95 -8.60 14.15
C PRO A 448 17.32 -9.83 14.83
N LEU A 449 16.75 -10.74 14.04
CA LEU A 449 16.12 -11.96 14.54
C LEU A 449 16.24 -13.13 13.56
N VAL A 450 16.05 -14.34 14.08
CA VAL A 450 15.94 -15.58 13.32
C VAL A 450 14.61 -16.24 13.64
N ILE A 451 13.81 -16.50 12.60
CA ILE A 451 12.69 -17.45 12.66
C ILE A 451 13.15 -18.72 11.98
N TYR A 452 12.91 -19.87 12.59
CA TYR A 452 13.14 -21.15 11.91
C TYR A 452 11.90 -22.02 11.98
N ALA A 453 11.71 -22.82 10.93
CA ALA A 453 10.57 -23.70 10.82
C ALA A 453 10.94 -24.97 10.07
N PRO A 454 10.57 -26.16 10.57
CA PRO A 454 10.58 -27.39 9.79
C PRO A 454 9.71 -27.28 8.53
N CYS A 455 10.22 -27.72 7.38
CA CYS A 455 9.55 -27.65 6.08
C CYS A 455 9.72 -28.94 5.25
N GLY A 456 8.96 -29.02 4.16
CA GLY A 456 9.09 -30.04 3.12
C GLY A 456 8.45 -31.40 3.44
N GLY A 457 8.23 -32.19 2.39
CA GLY A 457 7.67 -33.54 2.39
C GLY A 457 8.75 -34.62 2.39
N TYR A 458 8.52 -35.69 1.61
CA TYR A 458 9.29 -36.95 1.59
C TYR A 458 9.21 -37.74 2.90
N LEU A 459 8.29 -37.36 3.79
CA LEU A 459 7.98 -38.03 5.03
C LEU A 459 6.49 -38.37 5.04
N PRO A 460 6.11 -39.57 4.55
CA PRO A 460 4.72 -39.94 4.36
C PRO A 460 3.84 -39.73 5.59
N GLY A 461 2.66 -39.15 5.35
CA GLY A 461 1.66 -38.86 6.38
C GLY A 461 1.62 -37.40 6.83
N GLY A 462 2.52 -36.54 6.35
CA GLY A 462 2.50 -35.09 6.64
C GLY A 462 1.34 -34.33 5.98
N ALA A 463 0.93 -34.74 4.78
CA ALA A 463 -0.22 -34.22 4.03
C ALA A 463 -0.20 -32.69 3.85
N LEU A 464 -1.38 -32.08 3.81
CA LEU A 464 -1.60 -30.67 3.45
C LEU A 464 -0.88 -29.68 4.38
N TRP A 465 -0.72 -30.03 5.66
CA TRP A 465 -0.35 -29.10 6.74
C TRP A 465 0.99 -29.43 7.42
N HIS A 466 1.75 -30.36 6.86
CA HIS A 466 3.10 -30.66 7.32
C HIS A 466 4.00 -31.08 6.15
N SER A 467 3.83 -30.56 4.95
CA SER A 467 4.65 -31.00 3.81
C SER A 467 4.96 -29.89 2.81
N GLN A 468 4.58 -28.64 3.07
CA GLN A 468 4.96 -27.55 2.17
C GLN A 468 6.43 -27.16 2.38
N ALA A 469 7.12 -26.82 1.28
CA ALA A 469 8.46 -26.24 1.32
C ALA A 469 8.36 -24.71 1.55
N GLY A 470 7.57 -24.01 0.73
CA GLY A 470 7.07 -22.65 0.97
C GLY A 470 8.09 -21.52 0.84
N GLU A 471 9.34 -21.80 0.46
CA GLU A 471 10.44 -20.85 0.41
C GLU A 471 10.16 -19.63 -0.49
N ALA A 472 9.45 -19.84 -1.61
CA ALA A 472 9.14 -18.77 -2.57
C ALA A 472 8.23 -17.70 -1.95
N SER A 473 7.36 -18.09 -1.01
CA SER A 473 6.44 -17.17 -0.33
C SER A 473 7.16 -16.11 0.48
N PHE A 474 8.31 -16.47 1.08
CA PHE A 474 9.13 -15.57 1.87
C PHE A 474 10.16 -14.82 1.03
N ALA A 475 10.76 -15.48 0.03
CA ALA A 475 11.82 -14.90 -0.80
C ALA A 475 11.38 -13.64 -1.55
N ARG A 476 10.07 -13.54 -1.85
CA ARG A 476 9.45 -12.37 -2.50
C ARG A 476 9.18 -11.19 -1.57
N VAL A 477 9.33 -11.34 -0.24
CA VAL A 477 9.10 -10.26 0.73
C VAL A 477 10.39 -9.45 0.90
N PRO A 478 10.43 -8.17 0.46
CA PRO A 478 11.63 -7.35 0.59
C PRO A 478 12.03 -7.16 2.06
N GLY A 479 13.33 -7.21 2.35
CA GLY A 479 13.86 -7.03 3.72
C GLY A 479 13.95 -8.32 4.54
N ILE A 480 13.43 -9.45 4.04
CA ILE A 480 13.59 -10.77 4.65
C ILE A 480 14.71 -11.57 3.95
N ARG A 481 15.54 -12.23 4.75
CA ARG A 481 16.52 -13.22 4.26
C ARG A 481 15.97 -14.63 4.44
N VAL A 482 16.22 -15.53 3.49
CA VAL A 482 15.69 -16.90 3.48
C VAL A 482 16.80 -17.90 3.20
N ALA A 483 16.94 -18.90 4.06
CA ALA A 483 17.91 -19.98 3.93
C ALA A 483 17.26 -21.36 4.05
N VAL A 484 17.80 -22.32 3.31
CA VAL A 484 17.36 -23.72 3.30
C VAL A 484 18.63 -24.59 3.29
N PRO A 485 19.11 -25.06 4.46
CA PRO A 485 20.29 -25.89 4.54
C PRO A 485 20.03 -27.30 4.00
N SER A 486 21.09 -27.92 3.46
CA SER A 486 21.04 -29.30 2.94
C SER A 486 21.92 -30.27 3.74
N THR A 487 22.79 -29.77 4.62
CA THR A 487 23.68 -30.60 5.46
C THR A 487 23.73 -30.12 6.91
N PRO A 488 24.16 -30.97 7.87
CA PRO A 488 24.33 -30.57 9.27
C PRO A 488 25.28 -29.38 9.45
N ALA A 489 26.41 -29.35 8.71
CA ALA A 489 27.37 -28.26 8.80
C ALA A 489 26.81 -26.95 8.21
N ASP A 490 26.09 -27.00 7.09
CA ASP A 490 25.45 -25.81 6.52
C ASP A 490 24.38 -25.25 7.46
N ALA A 491 23.54 -26.10 8.07
CA ALA A 491 22.54 -25.64 9.03
C ALA A 491 23.19 -24.93 10.22
N ALA A 492 24.18 -25.55 10.85
CA ALA A 492 24.92 -24.95 11.95
C ALA A 492 25.60 -23.62 11.56
N GLY A 493 26.24 -23.59 10.38
CA GLY A 493 26.89 -22.39 9.86
C GLY A 493 25.96 -21.24 9.50
N LEU A 494 24.79 -21.56 8.93
CA LEU A 494 23.76 -20.58 8.57
C LEU A 494 23.11 -19.98 9.81
N PHE A 495 22.77 -20.80 10.82
CA PHE A 495 22.26 -20.28 12.10
C PHE A 495 23.26 -19.34 12.76
N TRP A 496 24.54 -19.72 12.79
CA TRP A 496 25.58 -18.86 13.36
C TRP A 496 25.69 -17.52 12.63
N THR A 497 25.74 -17.54 11.29
CA THR A 497 25.76 -16.32 10.48
C THR A 497 24.52 -15.47 10.71
N ALA A 498 23.33 -16.05 10.68
CA ALA A 498 22.06 -15.34 10.85
C ALA A 498 21.97 -14.69 12.24
N LEU A 499 22.36 -15.41 13.29
CA LEU A 499 22.36 -14.92 14.67
C LEU A 499 23.40 -13.84 14.93
N HIS A 500 24.40 -13.65 14.05
CA HIS A 500 25.33 -12.50 14.08
C HIS A 500 24.90 -11.36 13.13
N GLY A 501 23.91 -11.60 12.28
CA GLY A 501 23.35 -10.66 11.31
C GLY A 501 22.52 -9.52 11.92
N GLN A 502 22.22 -8.49 11.12
CA GLN A 502 21.42 -7.35 11.58
C GLN A 502 20.00 -7.33 11.03
N ASP A 503 19.61 -8.36 10.28
CA ASP A 503 18.38 -8.42 9.52
C ASP A 503 17.58 -9.68 9.84
N PRO A 504 16.26 -9.62 9.70
CA PRO A 504 15.39 -10.77 9.94
C PRO A 504 15.69 -11.88 8.94
N THR A 505 15.96 -13.07 9.46
CA THR A 505 16.30 -14.25 8.66
C THR A 505 15.35 -15.40 8.97
N ILE A 506 14.80 -16.02 7.92
CA ILE A 506 14.01 -17.24 8.00
C ILE A 506 14.89 -18.42 7.57
N ILE A 507 14.99 -19.43 8.42
CA ILE A 507 15.71 -20.69 8.12
C ILE A 507 14.68 -21.83 8.07
N LEU A 508 14.47 -22.39 6.89
CA LEU A 508 13.53 -23.49 6.69
C LEU A 508 14.30 -24.80 6.71
N LEU A 509 13.97 -25.69 7.65
CA LEU A 509 14.70 -26.93 7.90
C LEU A 509 14.02 -28.10 7.20
N PRO A 510 14.62 -28.70 6.14
CA PRO A 510 13.99 -29.79 5.42
C PRO A 510 13.87 -31.04 6.29
N LYS A 511 12.63 -31.43 6.64
CA LYS A 511 12.39 -32.44 7.68
C LYS A 511 12.98 -33.80 7.37
N HIS A 512 12.94 -34.23 6.11
CA HIS A 512 13.54 -35.50 5.69
C HIS A 512 15.04 -35.51 6.00
N LEU A 513 15.76 -34.45 5.60
CA LEU A 513 17.19 -34.30 5.90
C LEU A 513 17.49 -34.05 7.39
N MET A 514 16.53 -33.56 8.17
CA MET A 514 16.74 -33.40 9.61
C MET A 514 17.03 -34.71 10.33
N TRP A 515 16.48 -35.83 9.85
CA TRP A 515 16.64 -37.15 10.43
C TRP A 515 17.75 -37.99 9.77
N ALA A 516 18.17 -37.62 8.56
CA ALA A 516 19.23 -38.28 7.84
C ALA A 516 20.57 -38.17 8.59
N GLU A 517 21.25 -39.30 8.77
CA GLU A 517 22.58 -39.37 9.35
C GLU A 517 23.62 -39.15 8.24
N GLN A 518 24.41 -38.08 8.36
CA GLN A 518 25.40 -37.68 7.37
C GLN A 518 26.81 -37.67 7.97
N PRO A 519 27.86 -37.90 7.16
CA PRO A 519 29.25 -37.72 7.59
C PRO A 519 29.50 -36.29 8.10
N VAL A 520 30.27 -36.17 9.17
CA VAL A 520 30.60 -34.85 9.72
C VAL A 520 31.64 -34.15 8.86
N THR A 521 31.38 -32.88 8.59
CA THR A 521 32.32 -31.94 7.99
C THR A 521 32.59 -30.78 8.95
N ASP A 522 33.70 -30.07 8.73
CA ASP A 522 34.06 -28.92 9.55
C ASP A 522 32.97 -27.84 9.50
N VAL A 523 32.39 -27.53 10.66
CA VAL A 523 31.38 -26.49 10.76
C VAL A 523 32.06 -25.12 10.70
N THR A 524 31.70 -24.32 9.71
CA THR A 524 32.15 -22.95 9.55
C THR A 524 30.97 -22.02 9.32
N PRO A 525 31.07 -20.72 9.64
CA PRO A 525 30.02 -19.78 9.30
C PRO A 525 29.77 -19.75 7.78
N VAL A 526 28.51 -19.90 7.37
CA VAL A 526 28.11 -19.87 5.96
C VAL A 526 27.56 -18.49 5.62
N PRO A 527 28.18 -17.72 4.71
CA PRO A 527 27.63 -16.44 4.28
C PRO A 527 26.33 -16.64 3.50
N LEU A 528 25.32 -15.82 3.78
CA LEU A 528 24.09 -15.78 2.97
C LEU A 528 24.40 -15.25 1.56
N GLY A 529 23.75 -15.82 0.55
CA GLY A 529 23.99 -15.52 -0.85
C GLY A 529 25.19 -16.26 -1.46
N ARG A 530 25.70 -17.31 -0.81
CA ARG A 530 26.81 -18.13 -1.31
C ARG A 530 26.38 -19.57 -1.52
N ALA A 531 26.39 -20.02 -2.77
CA ALA A 531 26.14 -21.42 -3.11
C ALA A 531 27.36 -22.30 -2.80
N ARG A 532 27.15 -23.61 -2.70
CA ARG A 532 28.21 -24.63 -2.61
C ARG A 532 28.21 -25.45 -3.89
N ILE A 533 29.38 -25.62 -4.49
CA ILE A 533 29.58 -26.60 -5.57
C ILE A 533 29.77 -27.96 -4.89
N VAL A 534 28.78 -28.83 -5.01
CA VAL A 534 28.79 -30.19 -4.41
C VAL A 534 29.64 -31.11 -5.28
N ARG A 535 29.49 -31.00 -6.60
CA ARG A 535 30.26 -31.73 -7.60
C ARG A 535 30.67 -30.78 -8.72
N GLU A 536 31.93 -30.81 -9.12
CA GLU A 536 32.38 -30.12 -10.33
C GLU A 536 32.03 -30.95 -11.57
N GLY A 537 31.61 -30.29 -12.64
CA GLY A 537 31.46 -30.94 -13.95
C GLY A 537 31.26 -29.95 -15.09
N SER A 538 31.37 -30.38 -16.35
CA SER A 538 31.40 -29.49 -17.53
C SER A 538 30.26 -29.71 -18.53
N LEU A 539 29.38 -30.70 -18.29
CA LEU A 539 28.32 -31.09 -19.22
C LEU A 539 26.99 -30.35 -19.01
N LEU A 540 26.57 -30.20 -17.75
CA LEU A 540 25.28 -29.66 -17.34
C LEU A 540 25.42 -28.96 -15.98
N THR A 541 24.84 -27.77 -15.85
CA THR A 541 24.64 -27.10 -14.56
C THR A 541 23.33 -27.57 -13.95
N LEU A 542 23.39 -28.16 -12.76
CA LEU A 542 22.24 -28.59 -11.98
C LEU A 542 22.19 -27.78 -10.68
N VAL A 543 21.14 -26.98 -10.49
CA VAL A 543 20.92 -26.16 -9.29
C VAL A 543 19.79 -26.75 -8.45
N THR A 544 20.05 -26.96 -7.15
CA THR A 544 19.04 -27.44 -6.21
C THR A 544 19.36 -27.01 -4.76
N TRP A 545 18.52 -27.39 -3.79
CA TRP A 545 18.66 -27.07 -2.37
C TRP A 545 17.76 -27.98 -1.51
N GLY A 546 18.03 -28.05 -0.21
CA GLY A 546 17.22 -28.78 0.75
C GLY A 546 17.10 -30.27 0.39
N ASN A 547 15.92 -30.86 0.59
CA ASN A 547 15.67 -32.30 0.35
C ASN A 547 16.07 -32.76 -1.07
N CYS A 548 16.00 -31.87 -2.05
CA CYS A 548 16.30 -32.22 -3.43
C CYS A 548 17.79 -32.48 -3.70
N ILE A 549 18.71 -32.11 -2.79
CA ILE A 549 20.14 -32.45 -2.92
C ILE A 549 20.32 -33.98 -2.91
N GLU A 550 19.80 -34.65 -1.90
CA GLU A 550 19.91 -36.12 -1.78
C GLU A 550 19.20 -36.80 -2.96
N LEU A 551 18.00 -36.34 -3.31
CA LEU A 551 17.24 -36.87 -4.45
C LEU A 551 18.03 -36.78 -5.78
N VAL A 552 18.74 -35.67 -6.00
CA VAL A 552 19.56 -35.48 -7.20
C VAL A 552 20.78 -36.38 -7.17
N GLU A 553 21.52 -36.47 -6.06
CA GLU A 553 22.68 -37.37 -5.94
C GLU A 553 22.28 -38.83 -6.21
N GLU A 554 21.19 -39.30 -5.59
CA GLU A 554 20.65 -40.65 -5.85
C GLU A 554 20.24 -40.85 -7.31
N SER A 555 19.66 -39.82 -7.94
CA SER A 555 19.29 -39.88 -9.37
C SER A 555 20.53 -40.07 -10.24
N LEU A 556 21.62 -39.34 -9.95
CA LEU A 556 22.87 -39.42 -10.71
C LEU A 556 23.59 -40.75 -10.51
N GLU A 557 23.58 -41.30 -9.30
CA GLU A 557 24.15 -42.62 -9.00
C GLU A 557 23.40 -43.77 -9.68
N ALA A 558 22.08 -43.63 -9.84
CA ALA A 558 21.24 -44.63 -10.48
C ALA A 558 21.34 -44.65 -12.03
N MET A 559 21.98 -43.65 -12.64
CA MET A 559 22.13 -43.59 -14.10
C MET A 559 23.25 -44.53 -14.58
N ASP A 560 23.01 -45.25 -15.67
CA ASP A 560 23.99 -46.17 -16.28
C ASP A 560 25.23 -45.46 -16.85
N ALA A 561 25.16 -44.13 -17.04
CA ALA A 561 26.23 -43.32 -17.61
C ALA A 561 26.81 -42.36 -16.56
N GLU A 562 28.13 -42.34 -16.43
CA GLU A 562 28.83 -41.36 -15.60
C GLU A 562 28.83 -39.99 -16.31
N LEU A 563 27.91 -39.11 -15.88
CA LEU A 563 27.76 -37.77 -16.45
C LEU A 563 28.56 -36.73 -15.65
N ASP A 564 29.25 -35.86 -16.38
CA ASP A 564 30.09 -34.79 -15.82
C ASP A 564 29.25 -33.55 -15.45
N ILE A 565 28.45 -33.65 -14.38
CA ILE A 565 27.46 -32.63 -13.98
C ILE A 565 28.01 -31.73 -12.88
N GLU A 566 27.87 -30.41 -13.06
CA GLU A 566 28.14 -29.43 -12.01
C GLU A 566 26.91 -29.27 -11.12
N LEU A 567 26.97 -29.83 -9.92
CA LEU A 567 25.89 -29.80 -8.93
C LEU A 567 26.11 -28.63 -7.97
N ILE A 568 25.14 -27.71 -7.92
CA ILE A 568 25.15 -26.51 -7.10
C ILE A 568 24.03 -26.58 -6.07
N ASP A 569 24.42 -26.47 -4.79
CA ASP A 569 23.52 -26.29 -3.66
C ASP A 569 23.40 -24.79 -3.32
N LEU A 570 22.20 -24.22 -3.42
CA LEU A 570 22.02 -22.78 -3.17
C LEU A 570 22.33 -22.38 -1.72
N ARG A 571 21.95 -23.20 -0.74
CA ARG A 571 21.96 -22.92 0.72
C ARG A 571 21.12 -21.71 1.19
N SER A 572 21.02 -20.67 0.39
CA SER A 572 20.22 -19.48 0.61
C SER A 572 19.40 -19.11 -0.62
N ILE A 573 18.11 -18.85 -0.40
CA ILE A 573 17.13 -18.54 -1.44
C ILE A 573 17.07 -17.03 -1.68
N GLN A 574 17.21 -16.25 -0.60
CA GLN A 574 17.26 -14.79 -0.68
C GLN A 574 18.23 -14.25 0.40
N PRO A 575 19.35 -13.61 0.01
CA PRO A 575 19.89 -13.55 -1.36
C PRO A 575 20.36 -14.92 -1.86
N TRP A 576 20.51 -15.08 -3.18
CA TRP A 576 21.04 -16.28 -3.83
C TRP A 576 22.27 -15.95 -4.70
N ASP A 577 23.12 -16.94 -4.96
CA ASP A 577 24.41 -16.76 -5.65
C ASP A 577 24.25 -16.73 -7.18
N LYS A 578 23.84 -15.57 -7.69
CA LYS A 578 23.62 -15.34 -9.12
C LYS A 578 24.86 -15.61 -9.96
N GLU A 579 26.04 -15.24 -9.45
CA GLU A 579 27.30 -15.32 -10.19
C GLU A 579 27.81 -16.76 -10.28
N ALA A 580 27.70 -17.56 -9.22
CA ALA A 580 28.05 -18.98 -9.28
C ALA A 580 27.26 -19.72 -10.38
N ILE A 581 25.95 -19.46 -10.46
CA ILE A 581 25.09 -20.08 -11.48
C ILE A 581 25.44 -19.56 -12.88
N ALA A 582 25.62 -18.25 -13.05
CA ALA A 582 25.97 -17.68 -14.34
C ALA A 582 27.31 -18.22 -14.87
N CYS A 583 28.34 -18.31 -14.01
CA CYS A 583 29.63 -18.90 -14.36
C CYS A 583 29.51 -20.38 -14.74
N SER A 584 28.72 -21.15 -13.98
CA SER A 584 28.46 -22.56 -14.29
C SER A 584 27.78 -22.74 -15.64
N ILE A 585 26.74 -21.96 -15.93
CA ILE A 585 26.03 -22.03 -17.23
C ILE A 585 26.95 -21.64 -18.38
N GLN A 586 27.85 -20.66 -18.21
CA GLN A 586 28.83 -20.32 -19.23
C GLN A 586 29.80 -21.49 -19.52
N LYS A 587 30.10 -22.30 -18.50
CA LYS A 587 30.93 -23.50 -18.62
C LYS A 587 30.20 -24.64 -19.34
N THR A 588 28.97 -24.92 -18.92
CA THR A 588 28.23 -26.13 -19.33
C THR A 588 27.34 -25.90 -20.55
N GLY A 589 26.74 -24.71 -20.65
CA GLY A 589 25.74 -24.31 -21.62
C GLY A 589 24.35 -24.91 -21.37
N ARG A 590 24.09 -25.57 -20.25
CA ARG A 590 22.78 -26.20 -19.97
C ARG A 590 22.40 -25.98 -18.52
N LEU A 591 21.11 -25.75 -18.26
CA LEU A 591 20.60 -25.50 -16.91
C LEU A 591 19.43 -26.45 -16.61
N LEU A 592 19.57 -27.22 -15.52
CA LEU A 592 18.51 -27.95 -14.86
C LEU A 592 18.34 -27.38 -13.44
N ILE A 593 17.10 -27.09 -13.06
CA ILE A 593 16.76 -26.73 -11.68
C ILE A 593 15.86 -27.82 -11.12
N VAL A 594 16.17 -28.31 -9.92
CA VAL A 594 15.31 -29.23 -9.18
C VAL A 594 14.91 -28.56 -7.88
N GLN A 595 13.61 -28.40 -7.63
CA GLN A 595 13.10 -27.74 -6.43
C GLN A 595 11.89 -28.48 -5.86
N GLU A 596 11.67 -28.37 -4.56
CA GLU A 596 10.54 -29.04 -3.91
C GLU A 596 9.23 -28.25 -3.96
N ASP A 597 9.31 -26.91 -3.95
CA ASP A 597 8.15 -26.03 -3.97
C ASP A 597 7.35 -26.14 -5.29
N ASN A 598 6.21 -25.47 -5.35
CA ASN A 598 5.36 -25.40 -6.55
C ASN A 598 6.13 -24.85 -7.75
N ILE A 599 5.73 -25.25 -8.97
CA ILE A 599 6.32 -24.71 -10.19
C ILE A 599 5.98 -23.23 -10.41
N SER A 600 4.74 -22.82 -10.13
CA SER A 600 4.27 -21.45 -10.38
C SER A 600 4.78 -20.45 -9.35
N ALA A 601 5.22 -19.28 -9.83
CA ALA A 601 5.75 -18.17 -9.02
C ALA A 601 6.91 -18.59 -8.09
N SER A 602 7.79 -19.45 -8.62
CA SER A 602 8.80 -20.16 -7.83
C SER A 602 10.20 -19.62 -7.96
N VAL A 603 11.09 -20.06 -7.06
CA VAL A 603 12.51 -19.71 -7.06
C VAL A 603 13.18 -20.18 -8.35
N GLY A 604 12.85 -21.38 -8.84
CA GLY A 604 13.36 -21.89 -10.11
C GLY A 604 12.98 -21.03 -11.30
N GLN A 605 11.73 -20.55 -11.36
CA GLN A 605 11.31 -19.61 -12.42
C GLN A 605 12.05 -18.27 -12.32
N MET A 606 12.28 -17.77 -11.11
CA MET A 606 13.10 -16.56 -10.89
C MET A 606 14.53 -16.75 -11.41
N ILE A 607 15.17 -17.89 -11.10
CA ILE A 607 16.54 -18.19 -11.56
C ILE A 607 16.59 -18.23 -13.10
N VAL A 608 15.64 -18.93 -13.74
CA VAL A 608 15.58 -18.98 -15.22
C VAL A 608 15.42 -17.58 -15.80
N ALA A 609 14.50 -16.78 -15.27
CA ALA A 609 14.25 -15.42 -15.75
C ALA A 609 15.49 -14.52 -15.62
N GLU A 610 16.17 -14.53 -14.47
CA GLU A 610 17.41 -13.77 -14.25
C GLU A 610 18.53 -14.24 -15.19
N MET A 611 18.74 -15.56 -15.31
CA MET A 611 19.81 -16.11 -16.15
C MET A 611 19.56 -15.83 -17.63
N CYS A 612 18.34 -16.00 -18.12
CA CYS A 612 17.99 -15.69 -19.51
C CYS A 612 17.96 -14.19 -19.82
N GLY A 613 17.76 -13.32 -18.82
CA GLY A 613 17.87 -11.87 -18.97
C GLY A 613 19.31 -11.38 -19.17
N ARG A 614 20.31 -12.17 -18.77
CA ARG A 614 21.74 -11.85 -18.93
C ARG A 614 22.24 -12.28 -20.30
N HIS A 615 22.60 -11.30 -21.15
CA HIS A 615 22.97 -11.54 -22.55
C HIS A 615 24.11 -12.57 -22.72
N ASN A 616 25.15 -12.49 -21.89
CA ASN A 616 26.30 -13.41 -21.92
C ASN A 616 25.94 -14.84 -21.48
N VAL A 617 24.94 -15.02 -20.62
CA VAL A 617 24.46 -16.36 -20.23
C VAL A 617 23.57 -16.92 -21.33
N LEU A 618 22.61 -16.13 -21.82
CA LEU A 618 21.68 -16.52 -22.88
C LEU A 618 22.40 -17.01 -24.15
N GLN A 619 23.45 -16.32 -24.58
CA GLN A 619 24.24 -16.70 -25.77
C GLN A 619 24.96 -18.05 -25.65
N ASN A 620 25.26 -18.49 -24.43
CA ASN A 620 25.98 -19.74 -24.18
C ASN A 620 25.04 -20.94 -23.95
N LEU A 621 23.72 -20.72 -23.91
CA LEU A 621 22.76 -21.81 -23.74
C LEU A 621 22.73 -22.71 -24.97
N LYS A 622 23.05 -23.98 -24.77
CA LYS A 622 22.97 -25.09 -25.72
C LYS A 622 21.59 -25.73 -25.74
N SER A 623 20.73 -25.44 -24.77
CA SER A 623 19.33 -25.90 -24.72
C SER A 623 18.50 -24.98 -23.81
N PRO A 624 17.17 -24.91 -24.00
CA PRO A 624 16.31 -24.22 -23.05
C PRO A 624 16.44 -24.81 -21.64
N PRO A 625 16.50 -23.99 -20.58
CA PRO A 625 16.50 -24.48 -19.20
C PRO A 625 15.27 -25.33 -18.88
N ILE A 626 15.44 -26.32 -17.99
CA ILE A 626 14.35 -27.15 -17.49
C ILE A 626 14.24 -27.00 -15.97
N ILE A 627 13.00 -26.97 -15.46
CA ILE A 627 12.70 -27.03 -14.03
C ILE A 627 11.95 -28.33 -13.76
N VAL A 628 12.42 -29.10 -12.77
CA VAL A 628 11.70 -30.22 -12.17
C VAL A 628 11.22 -29.76 -10.80
N SER A 629 9.91 -29.79 -10.58
CA SER A 629 9.24 -29.18 -9.42
C SER A 629 8.07 -30.05 -8.97
N LYS A 630 7.53 -29.76 -7.78
CA LYS A 630 6.15 -30.13 -7.47
C LYS A 630 5.19 -29.37 -8.39
N GLU A 631 4.21 -30.07 -8.95
CA GLU A 631 3.14 -29.43 -9.72
C GLU A 631 2.29 -28.51 -8.83
N ASP A 632 1.41 -27.68 -9.41
CA ASP A 632 0.50 -26.79 -8.66
C ASP A 632 -0.65 -27.58 -7.99
N VAL A 633 -0.27 -28.53 -7.13
CA VAL A 633 -1.12 -29.44 -6.39
C VAL A 633 -0.65 -29.54 -4.93
N HIS A 634 -1.58 -29.85 -4.04
CA HIS A 634 -1.25 -30.08 -2.65
C HIS A 634 -0.69 -31.49 -2.40
N VAL A 635 0.09 -31.64 -1.34
CA VAL A 635 0.62 -32.92 -0.89
C VAL A 635 -0.47 -33.72 -0.20
N GLY A 636 -0.86 -34.87 -0.78
CA GLY A 636 -1.91 -35.72 -0.22
C GLY A 636 -1.44 -36.57 0.96
N PHE A 637 -2.37 -37.00 1.82
CA PHE A 637 -2.06 -37.84 2.99
C PHE A 637 -1.62 -39.26 2.62
N ASN A 638 -2.20 -39.83 1.56
CA ASN A 638 -1.77 -41.14 1.08
C ASN A 638 -0.41 -40.99 0.36
N PRO A 639 0.60 -41.83 0.67
CA PRO A 639 1.93 -41.75 0.05
C PRO A 639 1.91 -41.71 -1.48
N ILE A 640 0.93 -42.36 -2.12
CA ILE A 640 0.76 -42.33 -3.58
C ILE A 640 0.60 -40.88 -4.08
N TYR A 641 -0.18 -40.05 -3.40
CA TYR A 641 -0.38 -38.66 -3.79
C TYR A 641 0.83 -37.78 -3.45
N GLU A 642 1.51 -38.04 -2.32
CA GLU A 642 2.72 -37.31 -1.95
C GLU A 642 3.83 -37.51 -2.97
N TYR A 643 4.17 -38.76 -3.28
CA TYR A 643 5.23 -39.08 -4.24
C TYR A 643 4.85 -38.73 -5.69
N ALA A 644 3.56 -38.77 -6.06
CA ALA A 644 3.12 -38.30 -7.37
C ALA A 644 3.25 -36.78 -7.52
N ALA A 645 3.13 -36.02 -6.43
CA ALA A 645 3.25 -34.56 -6.46
C ALA A 645 4.72 -34.11 -6.45
N LEU A 646 5.50 -34.57 -5.46
CA LEU A 646 6.89 -34.15 -5.22
C LEU A 646 7.83 -34.60 -6.33
N PRO A 647 8.91 -33.85 -6.67
CA PRO A 647 9.95 -34.31 -7.60
C PRO A 647 10.42 -35.75 -7.35
N ASP A 648 10.77 -36.46 -8.42
CA ASP A 648 11.26 -37.83 -8.34
C ASP A 648 12.43 -38.08 -9.32
N ARG A 649 13.09 -39.23 -9.13
CA ARG A 649 14.26 -39.64 -9.91
C ARG A 649 13.96 -39.83 -11.39
N GLU A 650 12.77 -40.34 -11.73
CA GLU A 650 12.37 -40.58 -13.12
C GLU A 650 12.24 -39.27 -13.90
N ARG A 651 11.60 -38.25 -13.30
CA ARG A 651 11.49 -36.91 -13.88
C ARG A 651 12.83 -36.20 -13.99
N ILE A 652 13.72 -36.37 -13.00
CA ILE A 652 15.08 -35.80 -13.05
C ILE A 652 15.88 -36.43 -14.20
N ALA A 653 15.92 -37.76 -14.29
CA ALA A 653 16.61 -38.47 -15.37
C ALA A 653 16.06 -38.08 -16.75
N ALA A 654 14.73 -38.04 -16.90
CA ALA A 654 14.08 -37.62 -18.14
C ALA A 654 14.42 -36.16 -18.53
N ALA A 655 14.55 -35.26 -17.55
CA ALA A 655 14.96 -33.88 -17.78
C ALA A 655 16.42 -33.80 -18.25
N ILE A 656 17.32 -34.57 -17.64
CA ILE A 656 18.73 -34.67 -18.06
C ILE A 656 18.82 -35.20 -19.50
N ASP A 657 18.16 -36.31 -19.81
CA ASP A 657 18.12 -36.88 -21.16
C ASP A 657 17.62 -35.87 -22.20
N ARG A 658 16.57 -35.11 -21.87
CA ARG A 658 16.02 -34.06 -22.74
C ARG A 658 17.00 -32.91 -22.99
N LEU A 659 17.75 -32.50 -21.96
CA LEU A 659 18.79 -31.46 -22.08
C LEU A 659 19.98 -31.93 -22.92
N LEU A 660 20.34 -33.21 -22.83
CA LEU A 660 21.44 -33.80 -23.60
C LEU A 660 21.06 -34.10 -25.05
N ALA A 661 19.79 -34.48 -25.30
CA ALA A 661 19.29 -34.79 -26.64
C ALA A 661 19.06 -33.56 -27.53
N SER A 662 18.98 -32.35 -26.95
CA SER A 662 18.72 -31.11 -27.68
C SER A 662 20.00 -30.27 -27.87
N THR A 663 20.20 -29.76 -29.09
CA THR A 663 21.06 -28.60 -29.33
C THR A 663 20.15 -27.41 -29.66
N LEU A 664 20.50 -26.21 -29.17
CA LEU A 664 19.74 -24.97 -29.39
C LEU A 664 19.60 -24.72 -30.89
N GLN A 665 20.63 -25.08 -31.66
CA GLN A 665 20.64 -25.04 -33.12
C GLN A 665 19.60 -26.01 -33.74
N SER A 666 19.50 -27.26 -33.29
CA SER A 666 18.46 -28.18 -33.76
C SER A 666 17.04 -27.82 -33.28
N ALA A 667 16.90 -27.07 -32.18
CA ALA A 667 15.62 -26.52 -31.73
C ALA A 667 15.20 -25.31 -32.59
N LEU A 668 16.13 -24.40 -32.90
CA LEU A 668 15.93 -23.26 -33.80
C LEU A 668 15.70 -23.70 -35.25
N GLU A 669 16.36 -24.77 -35.71
CA GLU A 669 16.15 -25.39 -37.03
C GLU A 669 14.80 -26.11 -37.16
N LYS A 670 14.15 -26.48 -36.04
CA LYS A 670 12.79 -27.01 -36.04
C LYS A 670 11.72 -25.90 -36.12
N GLU A 671 12.06 -24.66 -35.77
CA GLU A 671 11.13 -23.51 -35.83
C GLU A 671 11.09 -22.81 -37.20
N THR A 672 12.09 -22.99 -38.07
CA THR A 672 12.13 -22.38 -39.42
C THR A 672 11.11 -22.94 -40.42
N ALA A 673 10.27 -23.90 -40.02
CA ALA A 673 9.15 -24.39 -40.84
C ALA A 673 7.87 -23.55 -40.73
N TYR A 674 7.82 -22.54 -39.85
CA TYR A 674 6.63 -21.71 -39.69
C TYR A 674 7.05 -20.25 -39.50
N PHE A 675 6.56 -19.37 -40.40
CA PHE A 675 6.57 -17.90 -40.41
C PHE A 675 7.32 -17.24 -41.59
N PRO A 676 6.58 -16.64 -42.56
CA PRO A 676 7.15 -15.82 -43.63
C PRO A 676 7.56 -14.42 -43.12
N SER A 677 8.73 -13.99 -43.59
CA SER A 677 9.36 -12.69 -43.35
C SER A 677 8.64 -11.50 -44.00
N VAL A 678 8.68 -10.32 -43.37
CA VAL A 678 8.64 -9.03 -44.11
C VAL A 678 9.65 -8.04 -43.52
N SER A 679 10.40 -7.44 -44.44
CA SER A 679 11.58 -6.58 -44.30
C SER A 679 11.33 -5.20 -43.68
N ASN A 680 12.32 -4.73 -42.92
CA ASN A 680 12.49 -3.33 -42.52
C ASN A 680 13.28 -2.53 -43.57
N THR A 681 12.89 -1.26 -43.77
CA THR A 681 13.75 -0.19 -44.27
C THR A 681 13.56 1.05 -43.41
N VAL A 682 14.68 1.65 -42.98
CA VAL A 682 14.79 2.80 -42.07
C VAL A 682 15.18 4.04 -42.90
N HIS A 683 14.58 5.19 -42.60
CA HIS A 683 15.11 6.51 -42.99
C HIS A 683 15.18 7.44 -41.78
N ALA A 684 16.29 8.17 -41.67
CA ALA A 684 16.64 9.11 -40.61
C ALA A 684 16.33 10.57 -40.99
N ALA A 685 16.02 11.44 -40.02
CA ALA A 685 16.13 12.90 -40.15
C ALA A 685 16.15 13.66 -38.79
N THR A 686 17.33 14.25 -38.50
CA THR A 686 17.69 15.60 -38.02
C THR A 686 16.84 16.44 -37.04
N MET A 687 17.52 17.00 -36.03
CA MET A 687 17.07 17.99 -35.03
C MET A 687 17.15 19.45 -35.48
N ILE A 688 16.31 20.34 -34.93
CA ILE A 688 16.50 21.82 -34.82
C ILE A 688 15.97 22.32 -33.45
N ALA A 689 16.63 23.34 -32.90
CA ALA A 689 16.60 23.89 -31.52
C ALA A 689 15.46 24.91 -31.19
N PRO A 690 15.26 25.29 -29.91
CA PRO A 690 14.22 26.23 -29.44
C PRO A 690 14.75 27.65 -29.12
N GLU A 691 13.83 28.65 -29.09
CA GLU A 691 14.09 30.04 -28.69
C GLU A 691 13.34 30.44 -27.40
N GLU A 692 13.98 31.33 -26.61
CA GLU A 692 13.65 31.82 -25.26
C GLU A 692 12.71 33.04 -25.22
N SER A 693 12.07 33.31 -24.06
CA SER A 693 11.78 34.70 -23.62
C SER A 693 11.66 34.83 -22.09
N ALA A 694 11.97 36.03 -21.57
CA ALA A 694 12.44 36.35 -20.21
C ALA A 694 11.36 36.92 -19.23
N PRO A 695 11.66 37.05 -17.90
CA PRO A 695 10.67 37.20 -16.81
C PRO A 695 10.49 38.65 -16.26
N SER A 696 9.42 38.87 -15.47
CA SER A 696 9.13 40.13 -14.75
C SER A 696 8.55 39.89 -13.34
N ALA A 697 9.08 40.63 -12.35
CA ALA A 697 8.62 40.98 -10.99
C ALA A 697 7.95 39.90 -10.11
N ALA A 698 8.45 39.74 -8.86
CA ALA A 698 8.00 38.72 -7.91
C ALA A 698 6.59 39.00 -7.35
N THR A 699 5.59 38.61 -8.15
CA THR A 699 4.21 38.36 -7.73
C THR A 699 4.10 36.88 -7.39
N LYS A 700 3.56 36.55 -6.22
CA LYS A 700 3.30 35.15 -5.85
C LYS A 700 1.83 34.85 -6.12
N MET A 701 1.56 33.89 -7.00
CA MET A 701 0.19 33.44 -7.27
C MET A 701 -0.23 32.43 -6.21
N ILE A 702 -1.36 32.68 -5.54
CA ILE A 702 -2.01 31.71 -4.68
C ILE A 702 -2.87 30.82 -5.58
N THR A 703 -2.61 29.51 -5.59
CA THR A 703 -3.26 28.54 -6.47
C THR A 703 -4.21 27.63 -5.70
N VAL A 704 -5.12 26.97 -6.44
CA VAL A 704 -5.95 25.91 -5.91
C VAL A 704 -5.04 24.76 -5.46
N PRO A 705 -5.31 24.18 -4.31
CA PRO A 705 -4.43 23.21 -3.72
C PRO A 705 -4.71 21.77 -4.11
N ILE A 706 -3.79 20.83 -3.85
CA ILE A 706 -4.08 19.39 -3.86
C ILE A 706 -5.08 19.09 -2.73
N LEU A 707 -6.35 18.90 -3.10
CA LEU A 707 -7.47 18.73 -2.17
C LEU A 707 -7.70 17.26 -1.73
N GLY A 708 -6.66 16.42 -1.82
CA GLY A 708 -6.71 14.99 -1.47
C GLY A 708 -6.49 14.04 -2.66
N GLU A 709 -6.30 12.76 -2.35
CA GLU A 709 -5.98 11.72 -3.34
C GLU A 709 -7.15 11.54 -4.34
N GLY A 710 -6.89 11.81 -5.62
CA GLY A 710 -7.86 11.65 -6.72
C GLY A 710 -8.75 12.86 -7.03
N ILE A 711 -8.71 13.94 -6.23
CA ILE A 711 -9.53 15.14 -6.43
C ILE A 711 -8.77 16.14 -7.30
N ARG A 712 -9.31 16.46 -8.48
CA ARG A 712 -8.65 17.34 -9.47
C ARG A 712 -9.36 18.68 -9.70
N VAL A 713 -10.57 18.84 -9.17
CA VAL A 713 -11.39 20.05 -9.31
C VAL A 713 -12.25 20.26 -8.06
N ALA A 714 -12.49 21.52 -7.68
CA ALA A 714 -13.37 21.91 -6.58
C ALA A 714 -14.15 23.19 -6.95
N ARG A 715 -15.34 23.39 -6.39
CA ARG A 715 -16.24 24.52 -6.67
C ARG A 715 -16.11 25.60 -5.61
N VAL A 716 -15.84 26.85 -5.98
CA VAL A 716 -15.75 27.98 -5.04
C VAL A 716 -17.14 28.30 -4.49
N VAL A 717 -17.37 28.08 -3.20
CA VAL A 717 -18.66 28.29 -2.53
C VAL A 717 -18.86 29.74 -2.10
N SER A 718 -17.78 30.40 -1.66
CA SER A 718 -17.83 31.80 -1.20
C SER A 718 -16.46 32.45 -1.20
N ILE A 719 -16.38 33.74 -1.54
CA ILE A 719 -15.18 34.57 -1.40
C ILE A 719 -15.28 35.38 -0.10
N LEU A 720 -14.27 35.28 0.77
CA LEU A 720 -14.27 35.80 2.14
C LEU A 720 -13.50 37.12 2.29
N LYS A 721 -12.57 37.44 1.37
CA LYS A 721 -11.72 38.64 1.41
C LYS A 721 -11.75 39.43 0.10
N GLN A 722 -11.65 40.76 0.16
CA GLN A 722 -11.78 41.63 -1.03
C GLN A 722 -10.41 41.98 -1.65
N SER A 723 -10.40 42.23 -2.97
CA SER A 723 -9.21 42.71 -3.70
C SER A 723 -8.69 44.02 -3.08
N GLY A 724 -7.37 44.14 -2.90
CA GLY A 724 -6.71 45.28 -2.27
C GLY A 724 -6.69 45.27 -0.73
N GLU A 725 -7.31 44.27 -0.09
CA GLU A 725 -7.25 44.09 1.36
C GLU A 725 -5.85 43.61 1.79
N THR A 726 -5.34 44.15 2.90
CA THR A 726 -4.12 43.64 3.54
C THR A 726 -4.49 42.38 4.30
N VAL A 727 -3.87 41.26 3.93
CA VAL A 727 -4.10 39.96 4.56
C VAL A 727 -2.84 39.49 5.27
N ARG A 728 -3.02 38.76 6.35
CA ARG A 728 -1.95 38.05 7.05
C ARG A 728 -1.91 36.60 6.60
N ALA A 729 -0.78 35.94 6.82
CA ALA A 729 -0.71 34.49 6.68
C ALA A 729 -1.83 33.80 7.48
N ASP A 730 -2.45 32.79 6.87
CA ASP A 730 -3.59 31.99 7.33
C ASP A 730 -4.97 32.69 7.37
N ASP A 731 -5.10 33.93 6.88
CA ASP A 731 -6.42 34.51 6.65
C ASP A 731 -7.19 33.71 5.57
N PRO A 732 -8.43 33.26 5.83
CA PRO A 732 -9.22 32.53 4.85
C PRO A 732 -9.66 33.46 3.72
N LEU A 733 -9.39 33.07 2.48
CA LEU A 733 -9.60 33.88 1.28
C LEU A 733 -10.91 33.53 0.57
N CYS A 734 -11.15 32.23 0.34
CA CYS A 734 -12.38 31.70 -0.23
C CYS A 734 -12.62 30.25 0.23
N GLU A 735 -13.84 29.74 0.08
CA GLU A 735 -14.18 28.34 0.37
C GLU A 735 -14.38 27.58 -0.94
N VAL A 736 -13.88 26.35 -1.04
CA VAL A 736 -14.06 25.44 -2.18
C VAL A 736 -14.67 24.11 -1.75
N GLU A 737 -15.62 23.60 -2.52
CA GLU A 737 -16.36 22.37 -2.28
C GLU A 737 -15.94 21.28 -3.25
N THR A 738 -15.61 20.12 -2.69
CA THR A 738 -15.35 18.88 -3.43
C THR A 738 -16.56 17.94 -3.29
N ASP A 739 -16.52 16.81 -3.99
CA ASP A 739 -17.48 15.71 -3.84
C ASP A 739 -17.54 15.12 -2.43
N LYS A 740 -16.51 15.36 -1.60
CA LYS A 740 -16.41 14.87 -0.24
C LYS A 740 -16.60 15.93 0.81
N ALA A 741 -15.96 17.10 0.70
CA ALA A 741 -16.00 18.15 1.72
C ALA A 741 -15.82 19.57 1.16
N VAL A 742 -16.34 20.55 1.91
CA VAL A 742 -16.01 21.99 1.77
C VAL A 742 -14.73 22.33 2.54
N PHE A 743 -13.84 23.09 1.92
CA PHE A 743 -12.49 23.43 2.36
C PHE A 743 -12.22 24.94 2.17
N PRO A 744 -11.86 25.72 3.21
CA PRO A 744 -11.35 27.07 3.02
C PRO A 744 -9.93 27.06 2.44
N ILE A 745 -9.69 27.88 1.41
CA ILE A 745 -8.38 28.23 0.87
C ILE A 745 -7.90 29.48 1.60
N GLU A 746 -6.71 29.37 2.21
CA GLU A 746 -6.13 30.38 3.09
C GLU A 746 -4.88 31.02 2.47
N CYS A 747 -4.57 32.26 2.86
CA CYS A 747 -3.35 32.96 2.44
C CYS A 747 -2.11 32.34 3.09
N ASP A 748 -0.99 32.29 2.39
CA ASP A 748 0.22 31.66 2.92
C ASP A 748 1.31 32.62 3.39
N GLU A 749 1.21 33.91 3.07
CA GLU A 749 2.14 34.96 3.46
C GLU A 749 1.43 36.31 3.68
N ASP A 750 2.12 37.24 4.35
CA ASP A 750 1.64 38.61 4.53
C ASP A 750 1.77 39.40 3.22
N GLY A 751 0.72 40.14 2.86
CA GLY A 751 0.76 40.97 1.66
C GLY A 751 -0.55 41.68 1.37
N VAL A 752 -0.60 42.30 0.19
CA VAL A 752 -1.81 42.94 -0.34
C VAL A 752 -2.37 42.08 -1.46
N LEU A 753 -3.65 41.70 -1.32
CA LEU A 753 -4.36 40.92 -2.33
C LEU A 753 -4.51 41.75 -3.62
N GLY A 754 -4.16 41.14 -4.76
CA GLY A 754 -4.44 41.66 -6.09
C GLY A 754 -5.90 41.47 -6.48
N GLU A 755 -6.19 41.38 -7.78
CA GLU A 755 -7.54 41.07 -8.25
C GLU A 755 -7.79 39.55 -8.25
N TRP A 756 -8.95 39.15 -7.72
CA TRP A 756 -9.44 37.77 -7.83
C TRP A 756 -9.60 37.37 -9.30
N GLN A 757 -9.03 36.22 -9.66
CA GLN A 757 -9.11 35.63 -11.00
C GLN A 757 -10.28 34.65 -11.15
N ILE A 758 -11.08 34.52 -10.09
CA ILE A 758 -12.21 33.61 -9.96
C ILE A 758 -13.38 34.33 -9.26
N ALA A 759 -14.59 33.84 -9.47
CA ALA A 759 -15.81 34.29 -8.83
C ALA A 759 -16.41 33.21 -7.93
N GLN A 760 -17.35 33.61 -7.07
CA GLN A 760 -18.19 32.66 -6.33
C GLN A 760 -18.97 31.77 -7.33
N ASP A 761 -19.11 30.48 -7.02
CA ASP A 761 -19.64 29.38 -7.84
C ASP A 761 -18.73 28.88 -8.99
N ASP A 762 -17.52 29.44 -9.16
CA ASP A 762 -16.57 28.95 -10.18
C ASP A 762 -15.98 27.59 -9.82
N GLU A 763 -15.84 26.72 -10.82
CA GLU A 763 -15.18 25.43 -10.68
C GLU A 763 -13.68 25.56 -10.99
N VAL A 764 -12.84 25.35 -9.97
CA VAL A 764 -11.40 25.62 -9.99
C VAL A 764 -10.59 24.33 -9.91
N LYS A 765 -9.56 24.18 -10.76
CA LYS A 765 -8.72 22.97 -10.83
C LYS A 765 -7.54 23.05 -9.87
N VAL A 766 -7.13 21.92 -9.29
CA VAL A 766 -5.87 21.85 -8.52
C VAL A 766 -4.71 22.43 -9.34
N GLY A 767 -4.00 23.41 -8.78
CA GLY A 767 -2.94 24.19 -9.41
C GLY A 767 -3.39 25.45 -10.17
N GLN A 768 -4.69 25.74 -10.27
CA GLN A 768 -5.21 26.96 -10.93
C GLN A 768 -4.98 28.21 -10.08
N ASP A 769 -4.54 29.30 -10.69
CA ASP A 769 -4.37 30.59 -10.03
C ASP A 769 -5.70 31.17 -9.52
N LEU A 770 -5.71 31.64 -8.26
CA LEU A 770 -6.89 32.23 -7.60
C LEU A 770 -6.75 33.73 -7.47
N ILE A 771 -5.63 34.18 -6.90
CA ILE A 771 -5.36 35.59 -6.64
C ILE A 771 -3.85 35.83 -6.57
N ALA A 772 -3.43 37.00 -7.04
CA ALA A 772 -2.04 37.46 -6.95
C ALA A 772 -1.78 38.08 -5.57
N LEU A 773 -0.68 37.70 -4.92
CA LEU A 773 -0.18 38.34 -3.71
C LEU A 773 1.08 39.17 -4.04
N MET A 774 1.04 40.47 -3.75
CA MET A 774 2.19 41.36 -3.93
C MET A 774 3.04 41.39 -2.65
N MET A 775 4.22 40.75 -2.72
CA MET A 775 5.15 40.60 -1.61
C MET A 775 6.21 41.71 -1.58
N SER A 776 6.63 42.12 -0.38
CA SER A 776 7.78 43.02 -0.17
C SER A 776 9.13 42.28 -0.24
N GLY A 777 9.53 41.88 -1.46
CA GLY A 777 10.92 41.72 -1.96
C GLY A 777 11.87 40.65 -1.38
N ALA A 778 12.25 39.65 -2.21
CA ALA A 778 13.57 38.96 -2.20
C ALA A 778 13.81 38.10 -3.48
N ALA A 779 15.09 37.83 -3.83
CA ALA A 779 15.61 37.40 -5.14
C ALA A 779 15.78 35.86 -5.37
N PRO A 780 15.91 35.35 -6.62
CA PRO A 780 15.91 33.91 -6.93
C PRO A 780 17.30 33.25 -7.19
N ARG A 781 17.37 31.92 -6.99
CA ARG A 781 18.52 31.00 -7.27
C ARG A 781 18.18 30.00 -8.40
N PRO A 782 19.18 29.37 -9.09
CA PRO A 782 18.99 28.66 -10.36
C PRO A 782 18.92 27.12 -10.24
N VAL A 783 18.35 26.47 -11.28
CA VAL A 783 18.21 25.00 -11.43
C VAL A 783 18.90 24.51 -12.72
N MET A 784 19.57 23.34 -12.66
CA MET A 784 20.21 22.64 -13.79
C MET A 784 19.36 21.45 -14.30
N PRO A 785 19.46 21.04 -15.59
CA PRO A 785 18.72 19.90 -16.13
C PRO A 785 19.56 18.61 -16.27
N THR A 786 18.90 17.44 -16.20
CA THR A 786 19.42 16.14 -16.68
C THR A 786 18.34 15.38 -17.46
N SER A 787 18.77 14.66 -18.49
CA SER A 787 17.95 13.88 -19.43
C SER A 787 18.07 12.37 -19.16
N PRO A 788 17.07 11.55 -19.53
CA PRO A 788 17.30 10.13 -19.79
C PRO A 788 16.71 9.63 -21.14
N GLU A 789 17.42 8.69 -21.78
CA GLU A 789 16.92 7.83 -22.87
C GLU A 789 16.48 6.46 -22.32
N THR A 790 15.52 5.80 -22.98
CA THR A 790 15.31 4.33 -22.94
C THR A 790 14.78 3.81 -24.29
N PRO A 791 15.07 2.54 -24.70
CA PRO A 791 14.55 1.90 -25.92
C PRO A 791 13.41 0.88 -25.69
N ASP A 792 12.62 0.68 -26.76
CA ASP A 792 11.36 -0.08 -26.93
C ASP A 792 11.44 -1.63 -26.90
N ALA A 793 10.28 -2.31 -26.65
CA ALA A 793 9.74 -3.36 -27.57
C ALA A 793 8.30 -3.93 -27.29
N ILE A 794 7.69 -4.45 -28.39
CA ILE A 794 6.69 -5.53 -28.64
C ILE A 794 5.19 -5.18 -28.97
N LYS A 795 4.71 -5.72 -30.12
CA LYS A 795 3.39 -5.54 -30.77
C LYS A 795 2.25 -6.40 -30.19
N ARG A 796 1.05 -5.81 -30.03
CA ARG A 796 -0.23 -6.46 -29.66
C ARG A 796 -1.06 -6.88 -30.88
N THR A 797 -1.62 -8.10 -30.85
CA THR A 797 -2.71 -8.56 -31.73
C THR A 797 -3.99 -8.69 -30.91
N GLY A 798 -4.94 -7.77 -31.12
CA GLY A 798 -6.21 -7.66 -30.38
C GLY A 798 -6.27 -6.36 -29.58
N GLY A 799 -7.15 -5.44 -29.98
CA GLY A 799 -7.25 -4.06 -29.49
C GLY A 799 -7.21 -3.02 -30.61
N LEU A 800 -7.34 -1.72 -30.26
CA LEU A 800 -7.29 -0.60 -31.20
C LEU A 800 -6.10 -0.72 -32.17
N SER A 801 -6.32 -0.44 -33.46
CA SER A 801 -5.27 -0.57 -34.49
C SER A 801 -4.04 0.28 -34.13
N GLN A 802 -2.84 -0.11 -34.59
CA GLN A 802 -1.61 0.67 -34.40
C GLN A 802 -1.74 2.11 -34.90
N GLU A 803 -2.55 2.33 -35.94
CA GLU A 803 -2.92 3.66 -36.44
C GLU A 803 -3.80 4.42 -35.45
N ALA A 804 -4.81 3.78 -34.85
CA ALA A 804 -5.62 4.38 -33.80
C ALA A 804 -4.80 4.69 -32.54
N LEU A 805 -3.87 3.81 -32.14
CA LEU A 805 -2.95 4.06 -31.01
C LEU A 805 -1.99 5.23 -31.28
N LYS A 806 -1.49 5.37 -32.51
CA LYS A 806 -0.71 6.56 -32.91
C LYS A 806 -1.56 7.83 -32.94
N GLN A 807 -2.82 7.75 -33.36
CA GLN A 807 -3.74 8.90 -33.34
C GLN A 807 -4.19 9.29 -31.92
N LEU A 808 -4.14 8.36 -30.96
CA LEU A 808 -4.35 8.65 -29.54
C LEU A 808 -3.20 9.44 -28.90
N GLN A 809 -1.99 9.41 -29.47
CA GLN A 809 -0.86 10.18 -28.93
C GLN A 809 -1.14 11.68 -29.07
N GLY A 810 -1.21 12.36 -27.91
CA GLY A 810 -1.45 13.80 -27.82
C GLY A 810 -2.90 14.20 -27.58
N ILE A 811 -3.85 13.26 -27.52
CA ILE A 811 -5.21 13.55 -27.04
C ILE A 811 -5.17 13.71 -25.52
N VAL A 812 -5.87 14.72 -25.01
CA VAL A 812 -6.12 14.86 -23.56
C VAL A 812 -7.54 14.41 -23.30
N PRO A 813 -7.84 13.11 -23.09
CA PRO A 813 -9.21 12.66 -22.94
C PRO A 813 -9.79 13.18 -21.63
N ALA A 814 -11.02 13.69 -21.67
CA ALA A 814 -11.83 13.93 -20.49
C ALA A 814 -13.19 13.27 -20.68
N THR A 815 -13.74 12.75 -19.59
CA THR A 815 -15.03 12.06 -19.59
C THR A 815 -15.98 12.76 -18.64
N ILE A 816 -17.21 12.96 -19.08
CA ILE A 816 -18.33 13.37 -18.23
C ILE A 816 -19.43 12.34 -18.38
N ASP A 817 -20.18 12.08 -17.33
CA ASP A 817 -21.38 11.27 -17.40
C ASP A 817 -22.61 12.03 -16.90
N MET A 818 -23.77 11.61 -17.39
CA MET A 818 -25.05 12.17 -17.01
C MET A 818 -26.11 11.08 -17.07
N THR A 819 -26.96 11.03 -16.06
CA THR A 819 -28.13 10.14 -16.07
C THR A 819 -29.29 10.84 -16.79
N CYS A 820 -29.94 10.15 -17.74
CA CYS A 820 -31.13 10.63 -18.44
C CYS A 820 -32.35 9.76 -18.14
N ARG A 821 -33.52 10.40 -17.95
CA ARG A 821 -34.79 9.66 -17.89
C ARG A 821 -35.11 9.02 -19.24
N TRP A 822 -35.45 7.74 -19.21
CA TRP A 822 -35.56 6.90 -20.39
C TRP A 822 -37.00 6.57 -20.78
N GLU A 823 -37.96 6.88 -19.92
CA GLU A 823 -39.37 6.51 -20.09
C GLU A 823 -39.93 7.08 -21.39
N THR A 824 -39.61 8.31 -21.74
CA THR A 824 -40.14 8.96 -22.97
C THR A 824 -39.70 8.23 -24.24
N VAL A 825 -38.43 7.83 -24.34
CA VAL A 825 -37.91 7.07 -25.50
C VAL A 825 -38.45 5.63 -25.51
N ARG A 826 -38.57 4.99 -24.34
CA ARG A 826 -39.23 3.67 -24.24
C ARG A 826 -40.68 3.76 -24.72
N ASP A 827 -41.43 4.75 -24.24
CA ASP A 827 -42.85 4.91 -24.52
C ASP A 827 -43.07 5.30 -25.99
N ALA A 828 -42.22 6.17 -26.56
CA ALA A 828 -42.20 6.46 -27.99
C ALA A 828 -41.95 5.18 -28.82
N ARG A 829 -41.00 4.33 -28.43
CA ARG A 829 -40.78 3.02 -29.08
C ARG A 829 -42.02 2.13 -28.97
N LEU A 830 -42.68 2.08 -27.83
CA LEU A 830 -43.93 1.30 -27.66
C LEU A 830 -45.07 1.85 -28.54
N ARG A 831 -45.21 3.18 -28.67
CA ARG A 831 -46.18 3.82 -29.56
C ARG A 831 -45.89 3.52 -31.04
N SER A 832 -44.61 3.49 -31.44
CA SER A 832 -44.20 3.19 -32.82
C SER A 832 -44.59 1.79 -33.31
N LYS A 833 -44.88 0.83 -32.41
CA LYS A 833 -45.41 -0.48 -32.80
C LYS A 833 -46.76 -0.39 -33.53
N LYS A 834 -47.48 0.73 -33.37
CA LYS A 834 -48.80 0.98 -33.95
C LYS A 834 -48.76 1.85 -35.21
N THR A 835 -47.59 2.34 -35.63
CA THR A 835 -47.45 3.13 -36.86
C THR A 835 -47.10 2.26 -38.08
N PRO A 836 -47.43 2.68 -39.31
CA PRO A 836 -47.22 1.87 -40.53
C PRO A 836 -45.75 1.51 -40.84
N GLY A 837 -44.77 2.21 -40.25
CA GLY A 837 -43.33 2.04 -40.50
C GLY A 837 -42.59 1.01 -39.63
N GLY A 838 -43.29 0.28 -38.75
CA GLY A 838 -42.68 -0.74 -37.88
C GLY A 838 -42.08 -0.18 -36.58
N THR A 839 -41.50 -1.07 -35.75
CA THR A 839 -40.96 -0.67 -34.44
C THR A 839 -39.66 0.10 -34.58
N LEU A 840 -39.64 1.33 -34.11
CA LEU A 840 -38.46 2.18 -34.13
C LEU A 840 -37.44 1.78 -33.07
N SER A 841 -36.15 1.83 -33.43
CA SER A 841 -35.06 1.52 -32.51
C SER A 841 -34.80 2.69 -31.57
N THR A 842 -34.61 2.39 -30.28
CA THR A 842 -34.18 3.40 -29.29
C THR A 842 -32.83 4.01 -29.68
N ALA A 843 -31.93 3.23 -30.32
CA ALA A 843 -30.65 3.73 -30.81
C ALA A 843 -30.81 4.82 -31.89
N THR A 844 -31.83 4.70 -32.75
CA THR A 844 -32.14 5.69 -33.79
C THR A 844 -32.69 6.97 -33.15
N MET A 845 -33.58 6.85 -32.15
CA MET A 845 -34.13 7.99 -31.41
C MET A 845 -33.04 8.76 -30.66
N THR A 846 -32.14 8.05 -29.98
CA THR A 846 -31.03 8.69 -29.27
C THR A 846 -30.01 9.30 -30.22
N ALA A 847 -29.69 8.64 -31.33
CA ALA A 847 -28.79 9.20 -32.34
C ALA A 847 -29.35 10.49 -32.96
N TRP A 848 -30.67 10.58 -33.13
CA TRP A 848 -31.32 11.82 -33.55
C TRP A 848 -31.20 12.92 -32.50
N ALA A 849 -31.42 12.62 -31.23
CA ALA A 849 -31.22 13.60 -30.15
C ALA A 849 -29.76 14.12 -30.11
N VAL A 850 -28.79 13.23 -30.32
CA VAL A 850 -27.37 13.58 -30.45
C VAL A 850 -27.12 14.50 -31.64
N LEU A 851 -27.68 14.18 -32.81
CA LEU A 851 -27.57 15.02 -34.00
C LEU A 851 -28.17 16.42 -33.78
N GLN A 852 -29.33 16.53 -33.13
CA GLN A 852 -29.94 17.83 -32.83
C GLN A 852 -29.10 18.66 -31.86
N ALA A 853 -28.42 18.01 -30.91
CA ALA A 853 -27.44 18.68 -30.05
C ALA A 853 -26.21 19.12 -30.87
N MET A 854 -25.65 18.27 -31.74
CA MET A 854 -24.48 18.64 -32.55
C MET A 854 -24.73 19.87 -33.42
N LYS A 855 -25.95 20.07 -33.94
CA LYS A 855 -26.32 21.29 -34.70
C LYS A 855 -26.20 22.59 -33.89
N LYS A 856 -26.25 22.51 -32.56
CA LYS A 856 -26.15 23.66 -31.64
C LYS A 856 -24.75 23.86 -31.09
N HIS A 857 -23.91 22.83 -31.16
CA HIS A 857 -22.61 22.79 -30.51
C HIS A 857 -21.51 22.61 -31.55
N GLU A 858 -21.01 23.74 -32.07
CA GLU A 858 -20.02 23.82 -33.17
C GLU A 858 -18.86 22.84 -33.01
N ARG A 859 -18.26 22.82 -31.81
CA ARG A 859 -17.09 21.98 -31.51
C ARG A 859 -17.37 20.48 -31.63
N PHE A 860 -18.58 20.03 -31.30
CA PHE A 860 -19.00 18.63 -31.45
C PHE A 860 -19.40 18.27 -32.88
N ALA A 861 -19.56 19.28 -33.75
CA ALA A 861 -19.72 19.12 -35.18
C ALA A 861 -18.38 19.25 -35.95
N SER A 862 -17.29 19.62 -35.29
CA SER A 862 -15.95 19.73 -35.88
C SER A 862 -15.19 18.39 -35.94
N VAL A 863 -14.18 18.33 -36.80
CA VAL A 863 -13.23 17.21 -36.90
C VAL A 863 -11.80 17.68 -36.67
N VAL A 864 -10.96 16.82 -36.11
CA VAL A 864 -9.53 17.09 -35.93
C VAL A 864 -8.77 16.74 -37.22
N ARG A 865 -8.00 17.71 -37.75
CA ARG A 865 -7.08 17.49 -38.88
C ARG A 865 -5.69 18.03 -38.51
N GLY A 866 -4.74 17.12 -38.28
CA GLY A 866 -3.44 17.50 -37.73
C GLY A 866 -3.60 18.11 -36.34
N ASN A 867 -3.09 19.33 -36.14
CA ASN A 867 -3.24 20.11 -34.91
C ASN A 867 -4.31 21.20 -35.00
N GLU A 868 -5.26 21.10 -35.93
CA GLU A 868 -6.34 22.07 -36.09
C GLU A 868 -7.72 21.42 -35.92
N LEU A 869 -8.65 22.18 -35.33
CA LEU A 869 -10.06 21.85 -35.26
C LEU A 869 -10.77 22.51 -36.44
N VAL A 870 -11.35 21.71 -37.33
CA VAL A 870 -12.02 22.20 -38.54
C VAL A 870 -13.52 22.02 -38.38
N TYR A 871 -14.25 23.13 -38.36
CA TYR A 871 -15.71 23.15 -38.45
C TYR A 871 -16.16 23.39 -39.89
N ASP A 872 -17.04 22.52 -40.40
CA ASP A 872 -17.65 22.65 -41.73
C ASP A 872 -19.19 22.60 -41.58
N PRO A 873 -19.89 23.74 -41.60
CA PRO A 873 -21.34 23.79 -41.38
C PRO A 873 -22.14 23.05 -42.46
N ASP A 874 -21.55 22.85 -43.64
CA ASP A 874 -22.21 22.19 -44.78
C ASP A 874 -22.04 20.66 -44.75
N ARG A 875 -21.22 20.11 -43.84
CA ARG A 875 -20.81 18.70 -43.80
C ARG A 875 -20.63 18.17 -42.36
N LEU A 876 -21.71 17.64 -41.77
CA LEU A 876 -21.72 16.98 -40.46
C LEU A 876 -21.99 15.48 -40.61
N ASP A 877 -20.97 14.65 -40.36
CA ASP A 877 -21.07 13.19 -40.44
C ASP A 877 -21.11 12.58 -39.02
N LEU A 878 -22.13 11.76 -38.73
CA LEU A 878 -22.33 11.11 -37.43
C LEU A 878 -21.86 9.65 -37.49
N GLY A 879 -21.02 9.23 -36.53
CA GLY A 879 -20.51 7.87 -36.44
C GLY A 879 -21.29 7.02 -35.43
N VAL A 880 -21.41 5.72 -35.70
CA VAL A 880 -21.97 4.74 -34.75
C VAL A 880 -21.09 3.50 -34.72
N ALA A 881 -20.64 3.09 -33.54
CA ALA A 881 -19.82 1.91 -33.36
C ALA A 881 -20.65 0.62 -33.57
N VAL A 882 -20.15 -0.29 -34.39
CA VAL A 882 -20.78 -1.55 -34.78
C VAL A 882 -19.79 -2.69 -34.58
N ALA A 883 -20.14 -3.65 -33.73
CA ALA A 883 -19.36 -4.87 -33.55
C ALA A 883 -19.52 -5.81 -34.75
N LEU A 884 -18.40 -6.36 -35.23
CA LEU A 884 -18.30 -7.38 -36.27
C LEU A 884 -17.80 -8.71 -35.69
N PRO A 885 -17.93 -9.84 -36.40
CA PRO A 885 -17.38 -11.13 -35.95
C PRO A 885 -15.86 -11.06 -35.70
N GLY A 886 -15.38 -11.80 -34.70
CA GLY A 886 -13.94 -11.91 -34.40
C GLY A 886 -13.35 -10.77 -33.55
N ASP A 887 -14.16 -10.15 -32.68
CA ASP A 887 -13.76 -9.03 -31.79
C ASP A 887 -13.31 -7.76 -32.55
N ALA A 888 -13.82 -7.59 -33.78
CA ALA A 888 -13.56 -6.41 -34.59
C ALA A 888 -14.64 -5.33 -34.38
N LEU A 889 -14.22 -4.06 -34.31
CA LEU A 889 -15.10 -2.91 -34.15
C LEU A 889 -15.00 -1.99 -35.37
N GLU A 890 -16.13 -1.75 -36.03
CA GLU A 890 -16.25 -0.82 -37.15
C GLU A 890 -17.17 0.37 -36.82
N THR A 891 -17.14 1.42 -37.65
CA THR A 891 -17.96 2.63 -37.45
C THR A 891 -18.84 2.84 -38.67
N ALA A 892 -20.15 2.73 -38.50
CA ALA A 892 -21.13 3.13 -39.50
C ALA A 892 -21.20 4.66 -39.56
N VAL A 893 -21.24 5.24 -40.77
CA VAL A 893 -21.20 6.69 -40.97
C VAL A 893 -22.51 7.17 -41.60
N VAL A 894 -23.20 8.08 -40.93
CA VAL A 894 -24.36 8.80 -41.47
C VAL A 894 -23.88 10.13 -42.03
N LYS A 895 -23.72 10.18 -43.36
CA LYS A 895 -23.15 11.33 -44.07
C LYS A 895 -24.14 12.50 -44.17
N ASN A 896 -23.64 13.72 -44.05
CA ASN A 896 -24.42 14.97 -44.12
C ASN A 896 -25.70 14.90 -43.27
N ALA A 897 -25.58 14.33 -42.06
CA ALA A 897 -26.69 14.03 -41.19
C ALA A 897 -27.55 15.26 -40.87
N GLN A 898 -26.95 16.46 -40.88
CA GLN A 898 -27.66 17.70 -40.58
C GLN A 898 -28.72 18.11 -41.61
N LYS A 899 -28.63 17.58 -42.85
CA LYS A 899 -29.58 17.85 -43.94
C LYS A 899 -30.78 16.90 -43.95
N LEU A 900 -30.74 15.85 -43.13
CA LEU A 900 -31.80 14.85 -43.07
C LEU A 900 -32.93 15.33 -42.15
N ASP A 901 -34.16 15.17 -42.60
CA ASP A 901 -35.34 15.20 -41.73
C ASP A 901 -35.47 13.87 -40.96
N TRP A 902 -36.43 13.79 -40.04
CA TRP A 902 -36.59 12.62 -39.18
C TRP A 902 -36.88 11.35 -39.96
N GLU A 903 -37.71 11.41 -41.01
CA GLU A 903 -38.07 10.26 -41.83
C GLU A 903 -36.85 9.75 -42.64
N SER A 904 -36.16 10.66 -43.33
CA SER A 904 -34.96 10.31 -44.09
C SER A 904 -33.81 9.84 -43.19
N PHE A 905 -33.67 10.40 -42.00
CA PHE A 905 -32.62 10.00 -41.05
C PHE A 905 -32.80 8.56 -40.58
N GLN A 906 -34.03 8.12 -40.32
CA GLN A 906 -34.30 6.75 -39.88
C GLN A 906 -33.82 5.73 -40.92
N ASP A 907 -34.14 5.96 -42.19
CA ASP A 907 -33.78 5.04 -43.28
C ASP A 907 -32.26 5.02 -43.51
N VAL A 908 -31.63 6.20 -43.58
CA VAL A 908 -30.17 6.32 -43.80
C VAL A 908 -29.39 5.73 -42.61
N PHE A 909 -29.82 5.99 -41.37
CA PHE A 909 -29.17 5.45 -40.17
C PHE A 909 -29.26 3.92 -40.11
N ASN A 910 -30.44 3.35 -40.41
CA ASN A 910 -30.63 1.90 -40.39
C ASN A 910 -29.88 1.19 -41.52
N GLU A 911 -29.82 1.78 -42.71
CA GLU A 911 -29.05 1.20 -43.82
C GLU A 911 -27.55 1.26 -43.54
N ALA A 912 -27.03 2.36 -42.99
CA ALA A 912 -25.63 2.46 -42.59
C ALA A 912 -25.23 1.35 -41.60
N LEU A 913 -26.06 1.08 -40.58
CA LEU A 913 -25.82 -0.02 -39.65
C LEU A 913 -25.86 -1.40 -40.32
N ARG A 914 -26.78 -1.63 -41.28
CA ARG A 914 -26.90 -2.91 -42.00
C ARG A 914 -25.71 -3.15 -42.92
N SER A 915 -25.33 -2.15 -43.71
CA SER A 915 -24.18 -2.21 -44.61
C SER A 915 -22.87 -2.47 -43.86
N THR A 916 -22.62 -1.75 -42.75
CA THR A 916 -21.42 -2.01 -41.93
C THR A 916 -21.41 -3.42 -41.34
N ARG A 917 -22.56 -3.95 -40.88
CA ARG A 917 -22.66 -5.35 -40.43
C ARG A 917 -22.42 -6.39 -41.54
N ARG A 918 -22.65 -6.03 -42.80
CA ARG A 918 -22.30 -6.85 -43.98
C ARG A 918 -20.81 -6.76 -44.36
N GLY A 919 -20.01 -5.94 -43.65
CA GLY A 919 -18.60 -5.74 -43.92
C GLY A 919 -18.30 -4.61 -44.92
N GLU A 920 -19.30 -3.80 -45.30
CA GLU A 920 -19.10 -2.61 -46.13
C GLU A 920 -18.56 -1.47 -45.26
N VAL A 921 -17.28 -1.12 -45.44
CA VAL A 921 -16.61 -0.08 -44.65
C VAL A 921 -16.60 1.24 -45.41
N GLU A 922 -17.27 2.24 -44.86
CA GLU A 922 -17.18 3.62 -45.36
C GLU A 922 -16.03 4.40 -44.70
N SER A 923 -15.51 5.42 -45.38
CA SER A 923 -14.42 6.24 -44.85
C SER A 923 -14.83 7.01 -43.59
N LYS A 924 -14.12 6.78 -42.48
CA LYS A 924 -14.34 7.43 -41.17
C LYS A 924 -13.59 8.75 -41.01
N ASN A 925 -12.85 9.19 -42.03
CA ASN A 925 -11.94 10.35 -41.98
C ASN A 925 -12.66 11.71 -41.82
N ARG A 926 -13.97 11.69 -41.59
CA ARG A 926 -14.85 12.87 -41.54
C ARG A 926 -15.85 12.83 -40.39
N VAL A 927 -15.81 11.81 -39.53
CA VAL A 927 -16.76 11.64 -38.43
C VAL A 927 -16.43 12.61 -37.31
N SER A 928 -17.36 13.50 -36.97
CA SER A 928 -17.18 14.49 -35.90
C SER A 928 -17.35 13.88 -34.51
N LEU A 929 -18.40 13.06 -34.32
CA LEU A 929 -18.72 12.38 -33.07
C LEU A 929 -19.14 10.94 -33.33
N THR A 930 -18.69 10.02 -32.47
CA THR A 930 -19.10 8.60 -32.53
C THR A 930 -20.03 8.23 -31.38
N ILE A 931 -21.12 7.50 -31.66
CA ILE A 931 -22.00 6.91 -30.64
C ILE A 931 -21.61 5.45 -30.43
N SER A 932 -21.44 5.04 -29.19
CA SER A 932 -21.26 3.64 -28.79
C SER A 932 -22.41 3.21 -27.89
N SER A 933 -22.99 2.05 -28.13
CA SER A 933 -23.99 1.49 -27.21
C SER A 933 -23.81 -0.01 -27.09
N MET A 934 -23.74 -0.47 -25.84
CA MET A 934 -23.66 -1.89 -25.48
C MET A 934 -24.93 -2.36 -24.77
N GLY A 935 -26.07 -1.69 -25.04
CA GLY A 935 -27.35 -2.04 -24.42
C GLY A 935 -27.76 -3.51 -24.64
N ALA A 936 -27.36 -4.12 -25.76
CA ALA A 936 -27.59 -5.55 -26.03
C ALA A 936 -26.88 -6.49 -25.05
N TYR A 937 -25.80 -6.03 -24.41
CA TYR A 937 -25.03 -6.77 -23.41
C TYR A 937 -25.39 -6.35 -21.97
N ASN A 938 -26.46 -5.56 -21.79
CA ASN A 938 -26.91 -5.05 -20.50
C ASN A 938 -25.85 -4.22 -19.73
N VAL A 939 -24.91 -3.58 -20.45
CA VAL A 939 -23.86 -2.74 -19.86
C VAL A 939 -24.45 -1.37 -19.51
N ARG A 940 -24.44 -1.00 -18.23
CA ARG A 940 -25.04 0.25 -17.73
C ARG A 940 -24.16 1.47 -17.92
N SER A 941 -22.84 1.33 -17.80
CA SER A 941 -21.88 2.42 -17.97
C SER A 941 -20.56 1.86 -18.51
N ALA A 942 -19.91 2.62 -19.39
CA ALA A 942 -18.58 2.35 -19.91
C ALA A 942 -17.93 3.67 -20.33
N ILE A 943 -16.61 3.78 -20.21
CA ILE A 943 -15.87 4.97 -20.63
C ILE A 943 -15.42 4.76 -22.08
N PRO A 944 -16.01 5.46 -23.07
CA PRO A 944 -15.57 5.33 -24.45
C PRO A 944 -14.23 6.03 -24.68
N ILE A 945 -13.51 5.64 -25.73
CA ILE A 945 -12.26 6.27 -26.15
C ILE A 945 -12.54 7.24 -27.32
N VAL A 946 -11.85 8.37 -27.39
CA VAL A 946 -11.90 9.31 -28.52
C VAL A 946 -10.87 8.90 -29.55
N VAL A 947 -11.31 8.62 -30.78
CA VAL A 947 -10.42 8.27 -31.89
C VAL A 947 -10.52 9.34 -32.97
N PRO A 948 -9.47 10.15 -33.19
CA PRO A 948 -9.43 11.15 -34.25
C PRO A 948 -9.72 10.52 -35.61
N PRO A 949 -10.40 11.22 -36.52
CA PRO A 949 -10.68 12.65 -36.50
C PRO A 949 -11.90 13.06 -35.65
N SER A 950 -12.60 12.11 -35.00
CA SER A 950 -13.68 12.44 -34.08
C SER A 950 -13.17 13.16 -32.84
N ILE A 951 -13.92 14.15 -32.40
CA ILE A 951 -13.57 14.97 -31.24
C ILE A 951 -14.16 14.43 -29.94
N ALA A 952 -15.17 13.59 -30.05
CA ALA A 952 -15.83 12.96 -28.92
C ALA A 952 -16.47 11.61 -29.28
N THR A 953 -16.62 10.77 -28.26
CA THR A 953 -17.39 9.53 -28.33
C THR A 953 -18.40 9.52 -27.18
N LEU A 954 -19.67 9.33 -27.51
CA LEU A 954 -20.77 9.22 -26.54
C LEU A 954 -21.16 7.75 -26.36
N PHE A 955 -21.02 7.24 -25.15
CA PHE A 955 -21.55 5.95 -24.75
C PHE A 955 -22.97 6.09 -24.17
N ILE A 956 -23.88 5.22 -24.61
CA ILE A 956 -25.25 5.14 -24.13
C ILE A 956 -25.48 3.76 -23.49
N GLY A 957 -25.70 3.77 -22.17
CA GLY A 957 -25.89 2.58 -21.35
C GLY A 957 -27.26 1.91 -21.53
N ALA A 958 -27.36 0.66 -21.05
CA ALA A 958 -28.61 -0.05 -20.91
C ALA A 958 -29.51 0.63 -19.86
N PRO A 959 -30.84 0.72 -20.09
CA PRO A 959 -31.75 1.32 -19.12
C PRO A 959 -31.85 0.50 -17.83
N TYR A 960 -31.97 1.17 -16.69
CA TYR A 960 -32.12 0.59 -15.35
C TYR A 960 -33.01 1.45 -14.46
N GLN A 961 -33.46 0.91 -13.33
CA GLN A 961 -34.37 1.59 -12.41
C GLN A 961 -33.61 2.27 -11.26
N LEU A 962 -33.99 3.49 -10.92
CA LEU A 962 -33.56 4.21 -9.71
C LEU A 962 -34.79 4.70 -8.94
N PRO A 963 -34.71 4.91 -7.61
CA PRO A 963 -35.77 5.61 -6.87
C PRO A 963 -36.05 6.98 -7.51
N ASP A 964 -37.33 7.31 -7.76
CA ASP A 964 -37.69 8.62 -8.27
C ASP A 964 -37.73 9.62 -7.11
N PRO A 965 -36.80 10.60 -7.04
CA PRO A 965 -36.77 11.58 -5.96
C PRO A 965 -37.99 12.50 -5.95
N LYS A 966 -38.81 12.51 -7.02
CA LYS A 966 -40.08 13.23 -7.09
C LYS A 966 -41.28 12.38 -6.68
N SER A 967 -41.09 11.11 -6.34
CA SER A 967 -42.17 10.23 -5.93
C SER A 967 -42.44 10.31 -4.43
N GLU A 968 -43.62 10.78 -4.06
CA GLU A 968 -44.09 10.81 -2.66
C GLU A 968 -44.34 9.40 -2.08
N ASN A 969 -44.47 8.37 -2.95
CA ASN A 969 -44.83 7.00 -2.56
C ASN A 969 -43.69 5.98 -2.77
N GLY A 970 -42.44 6.44 -2.94
CA GLY A 970 -41.29 5.54 -3.16
C GLY A 970 -41.27 4.85 -4.53
N GLY A 971 -41.88 5.46 -5.55
CA GLY A 971 -41.85 4.97 -6.93
C GLY A 971 -40.45 5.02 -7.55
N THR A 972 -40.25 4.28 -8.64
CA THR A 972 -38.98 4.23 -9.38
C THR A 972 -39.10 4.94 -10.73
N MET A 973 -37.98 5.48 -11.22
CA MET A 973 -37.81 6.02 -12.56
C MET A 973 -36.86 5.13 -13.37
N GLU A 974 -37.12 5.00 -14.66
CA GLU A 974 -36.23 4.31 -15.60
C GLU A 974 -35.24 5.30 -16.20
N VAL A 975 -33.96 5.01 -16.07
CA VAL A 975 -32.88 5.90 -16.52
C VAL A 975 -31.85 5.16 -17.36
N ALA A 976 -31.10 5.88 -18.18
CA ALA A 976 -29.89 5.38 -18.84
C ALA A 976 -28.72 6.33 -18.59
N SER A 977 -27.51 5.79 -18.51
CA SER A 977 -26.28 6.59 -18.39
C SER A 977 -25.80 7.04 -19.77
N LEU A 978 -25.51 8.34 -19.89
CA LEU A 978 -24.86 8.96 -21.03
C LEU A 978 -23.43 9.31 -20.61
N VAL A 979 -22.43 8.64 -21.17
CA VAL A 979 -21.01 8.86 -20.82
C VAL A 979 -20.29 9.42 -22.04
N LEU A 980 -19.90 10.68 -22.01
CA LEU A 980 -19.24 11.38 -23.10
C LEU A 980 -17.74 11.52 -22.81
N THR A 981 -16.89 10.89 -23.61
CA THR A 981 -15.45 11.19 -23.63
C THR A 981 -15.15 12.12 -24.80
N PHE A 982 -14.37 13.17 -24.57
CA PHE A 982 -13.99 14.16 -25.59
C PHE A 982 -12.52 14.57 -25.43
N ASP A 983 -11.94 15.12 -26.50
CA ASP A 983 -10.57 15.67 -26.46
C ASP A 983 -10.57 17.06 -25.79
N HIS A 984 -10.03 17.11 -24.57
CA HIS A 984 -10.02 18.30 -23.72
C HIS A 984 -9.10 19.41 -24.25
N ARG A 985 -8.28 19.15 -25.28
CA ARG A 985 -7.58 20.24 -25.99
C ARG A 985 -8.55 21.18 -26.70
N TRP A 986 -9.65 20.63 -27.17
CA TRP A 986 -10.60 21.32 -28.04
C TRP A 986 -11.92 21.62 -27.36
N ILE A 987 -12.33 20.82 -26.38
CA ILE A 987 -13.63 20.96 -25.69
C ILE A 987 -13.35 21.03 -24.19
N ASN A 988 -13.90 22.01 -23.47
CA ASN A 988 -13.79 22.07 -22.01
C ASN A 988 -14.99 21.36 -21.34
N GLY A 989 -14.89 21.09 -20.04
CA GLY A 989 -15.95 20.42 -19.28
C GLY A 989 -17.33 21.08 -19.41
N VAL A 990 -17.40 22.41 -19.42
CA VAL A 990 -18.66 23.17 -19.56
C VAL A 990 -19.29 22.97 -20.94
N GLY A 991 -18.51 23.08 -22.02
CA GLY A 991 -18.99 22.84 -23.38
C GLY A 991 -19.50 21.41 -23.57
N ALA A 992 -18.81 20.45 -22.96
CA ALA A 992 -19.25 19.06 -22.94
C ALA A 992 -20.53 18.84 -22.12
N ALA A 993 -20.63 19.44 -20.93
CA ALA A 993 -21.82 19.34 -20.08
C ALA A 993 -23.05 20.00 -20.75
N ALA A 994 -22.86 21.13 -21.44
CA ALA A 994 -23.89 21.81 -22.20
C ALA A 994 -24.40 20.93 -23.36
N PHE A 995 -23.48 20.33 -24.13
CA PHE A 995 -23.81 19.36 -25.17
C PHE A 995 -24.57 18.16 -24.60
N LEU A 996 -24.05 17.53 -23.55
CA LEU A 996 -24.66 16.34 -22.93
C LEU A 996 -26.03 16.66 -22.31
N SER A 997 -26.21 17.86 -21.77
CA SER A 997 -27.51 18.36 -21.27
C SER A 997 -28.54 18.52 -22.40
N ASP A 998 -28.12 19.00 -23.58
CA ASP A 998 -28.99 19.09 -24.75
C ASP A 998 -29.33 17.71 -25.31
N VAL A 999 -28.39 16.77 -25.31
CA VAL A 999 -28.66 15.36 -25.63
C VAL A 999 -29.68 14.77 -24.65
N ARG A 1000 -29.48 14.96 -23.34
CA ARG A 1000 -30.42 14.51 -22.29
C ARG A 1000 -31.81 15.08 -22.53
N LYS A 1001 -31.93 16.40 -22.71
CA LYS A 1001 -33.24 17.06 -22.96
C LYS A 1001 -33.89 16.53 -24.23
N GLY A 1002 -33.10 16.26 -25.28
CA GLY A 1002 -33.60 15.67 -26.53
C GLY A 1002 -34.16 14.26 -26.35
N ILE A 1003 -33.54 13.44 -25.49
CA ILE A 1003 -34.02 12.10 -25.12
C ILE A 1003 -35.27 12.19 -24.23
N GLU A 1004 -35.22 12.99 -23.16
CA GLU A 1004 -36.30 13.10 -22.18
C GLU A 1004 -37.58 13.73 -22.75
N ARG A 1005 -37.44 14.55 -23.81
CA ARG A 1005 -38.55 15.22 -24.51
C ARG A 1005 -38.83 14.62 -25.89
N PHE A 1006 -38.28 13.44 -26.19
CA PHE A 1006 -38.42 12.84 -27.51
C PHE A 1006 -39.89 12.54 -27.82
N ASP A 1007 -40.41 13.00 -28.95
CA ASP A 1007 -41.73 12.64 -29.41
C ASP A 1007 -41.73 12.32 -30.91
N LEU A 1008 -42.69 11.51 -31.34
CA LEU A 1008 -42.84 11.04 -32.72
C LEU A 1008 -43.76 11.93 -33.57
N THR A 1009 -44.36 12.97 -32.97
CA THR A 1009 -45.35 13.86 -33.59
C THR A 1009 -44.78 15.20 -34.02
#